data_AF-A0A7C1FWK9-F1
#
_entry.id   AF-A0A7C1FWK9-F1
#
_cell.length_a   1.000
_cell.length_b   1.000
_cell.length_c   1.000
_cell.angle_alpha   90.00
_cell.angle_beta   90.00
_cell.angle_gamma   90.00
#
_symmetry.space_group_name_H-M   'P 1'
#
loop_
_entity.id
_entity.type
_entity.pdbx_description
1 polymer ?
#
loop_
_entity_poly.entity_id
_entity_poly.type
_entity_poly.pdbx_seq_one_letter_code
_entity_poly.pdbx_strand_id
1 'polypeptide(L)'
;MLDVDKPAQAEWKLATGKGVSLDKAPDGAVELAAAERSEGGHALLHLGAPAWRELVFLVDEADPGTGLCFADANGKPFLRLAFLREVTGNRLSMSFWDAGNNAIEHWADIQNTLSPCAGKPQWIKILPGIRCWRLAVSGDGLHWSYFPTPLGGPRPQCVYAGLYVAPGEPKRKIRLRTVHVHLLEGLHAAVPPESKSRFSRYPPGAEDIHKLLAALGEFVLRPVDVELRLKALEEAALVLDGREGEMAEDIAALYARLGRSLLAEKFDRPLTALSASLMRAPISQHEYEAVRLPELLMGELIPLMYRNDRQQIARLCGRIRLWQGHRRRSGSLPDEEQMLAHISDWAASMIRWDGLPSGYIPRGSAGELRPLAMPQISREGYTVLADLQAALQGQALKDACQIILAQTDPFAFGLTPDSNDHRLLVAFPTAIRLMFQRNPALQRTMSESFAAVGRMRLQEAIRKGDSDAVQAVAAAFHGTEVGVEAYQWLGDRATAAGQFNQAIGAYRQALFGATAPQWHVITARARLAGAMIGRDLGRAVSQPVKIGAAEFTPEKFEAMIAELRRHRQAGVAASHVATTAVPPPKQYRLVPLGKLEGNVAAPSGNIGNTDWAARQVCVTLADPHILVGDRSELCCFALADGKLLWRQKLQTDKGQQVWPHVPLRPAATKDAVYLRRLTRDGPELVALNLADGKLLWTLNSAGAVVCDPLLLGQELLVLTTRPVYPQKLVLSFCRVDALTGEIVAQRSLCEFRDQWRGMLPLQVTLANDRLVVVGGGCVMSVDLAGQCLWLR
;
A
#
# COMPACT_ATOMS: atom_id res chain seq x y z
N MET A 1 41.17 0.21 8.41
CA MET A 1 41.51 1.00 7.21
C MET A 1 43.01 1.18 7.19
N LEU A 2 43.62 1.15 6.00
CA LEU A 2 45.01 1.56 5.81
C LEU A 2 44.95 2.88 5.04
N ASP A 3 44.95 4.00 5.76
CA ASP A 3 45.09 5.32 5.18
C ASP A 3 46.56 5.72 5.29
N VAL A 4 47.23 5.78 4.16
CA VAL A 4 48.63 6.18 4.09
C VAL A 4 48.68 7.57 3.47
N ASP A 5 48.37 8.56 4.32
CA ASP A 5 48.48 9.99 3.98
C ASP A 5 49.93 10.37 3.64
N LYS A 6 50.90 9.59 4.13
CA LYS A 6 52.34 9.75 3.88
C LYS A 6 52.95 8.42 3.41
N PRO A 7 52.83 8.05 2.13
CA PRO A 7 53.39 6.83 1.55
C PRO A 7 54.85 6.54 1.92
N ALA A 8 55.65 7.58 2.19
CA ALA A 8 57.05 7.46 2.60
C ALA A 8 57.23 6.73 3.94
N GLN A 9 56.24 6.80 4.84
CA GLN A 9 56.30 6.17 6.16
C GLN A 9 55.93 4.69 6.13
N ALA A 10 55.37 4.19 5.02
CA ALA A 10 54.98 2.80 4.89
C ALA A 10 56.17 1.88 4.56
N GLU A 11 56.00 0.59 4.84
CA GLU A 11 56.91 -0.46 4.41
C GLU A 11 56.61 -0.88 2.97
N TRP A 12 57.65 -0.82 2.12
CA TRP A 12 57.56 -1.16 0.71
C TRP A 12 58.38 -2.41 0.40
N LYS A 13 57.75 -3.40 -0.21
CA LYS A 13 58.43 -4.57 -0.80
C LYS A 13 58.94 -4.19 -2.19
N LEU A 14 60.26 -4.11 -2.33
CA LEU A 14 60.93 -3.75 -3.57
C LEU A 14 61.31 -4.98 -4.38
N ALA A 15 60.99 -4.96 -5.66
CA ALA A 15 61.48 -5.90 -6.65
C ALA A 15 61.89 -5.10 -7.90
N THR A 16 63.11 -4.57 -7.84
CA THR A 16 63.68 -3.61 -8.79
C THR A 16 64.87 -4.22 -9.52
N GLY A 17 64.91 -4.09 -10.84
CA GLY A 17 66.09 -4.40 -11.64
C GLY A 17 67.14 -3.28 -11.58
N LYS A 18 68.26 -3.45 -12.27
CA LYS A 18 69.32 -2.42 -12.31
C LYS A 18 68.79 -1.08 -12.82
N GLY A 19 69.17 -0.01 -12.12
CA GLY A 19 68.82 1.37 -12.52
C GLY A 19 67.42 1.83 -12.09
N VAL A 20 66.82 1.22 -11.07
CA VAL A 20 65.55 1.68 -10.46
C VAL A 20 65.76 2.00 -8.98
N SER A 21 65.26 3.15 -8.53
CA SER A 21 65.27 3.57 -7.12
C SER A 21 63.87 3.96 -6.64
N LEU A 22 63.60 3.74 -5.36
CA LEU A 22 62.42 4.24 -4.67
C LEU A 22 62.86 5.29 -3.66
N ASP A 23 62.49 6.55 -3.91
CA ASP A 23 62.85 7.68 -3.08
C ASP A 23 61.66 8.07 -2.19
N LYS A 24 61.92 8.14 -0.88
CA LYS A 24 60.95 8.58 0.14
C LYS A 24 61.14 10.07 0.38
N ALA A 25 60.20 10.89 -0.08
CA ALA A 25 60.34 12.34 -0.04
C ALA A 25 59.97 12.91 1.35
N PRO A 26 60.57 14.07 1.76
CA PRO A 26 60.30 14.68 3.07
C PRO A 26 58.85 15.14 3.29
N ASP A 27 58.13 15.45 2.20
CA ASP A 27 56.71 15.82 2.24
C ASP A 27 55.78 14.62 2.47
N GLY A 28 56.33 13.41 2.56
CA GLY A 28 55.60 12.17 2.79
C GLY A 28 55.28 11.39 1.52
N ALA A 29 55.54 11.94 0.32
CA ALA A 29 55.32 11.26 -0.95
C ALA A 29 56.40 10.21 -1.25
N VAL A 30 56.12 9.31 -2.18
CA VAL A 30 57.09 8.32 -2.68
C VAL A 30 57.25 8.48 -4.19
N GLU A 31 58.49 8.46 -4.66
CA GLU A 31 58.82 8.52 -6.08
C GLU A 31 59.55 7.23 -6.49
N LEU A 32 59.02 6.54 -7.51
CA LEU A 32 59.70 5.42 -8.14
C LEU A 32 60.29 5.92 -9.47
N ALA A 33 61.61 5.89 -9.58
CA ALA A 33 62.34 6.43 -10.72
C ALA A 33 63.19 5.34 -11.39
N ALA A 34 63.24 5.38 -12.71
CA ALA A 34 64.11 4.54 -13.54
C ALA A 34 65.09 5.43 -14.33
N ALA A 35 66.37 5.09 -14.25
CA ALA A 35 67.45 5.67 -15.04
C ALA A 35 67.39 5.20 -16.50
N GLU A 36 68.28 5.72 -17.34
CA GLU A 36 68.37 5.29 -18.74
C GLU A 36 68.77 3.81 -18.84
N ARG A 37 68.18 3.08 -19.78
CA ARG A 37 68.41 1.64 -20.02
C ARG A 37 68.16 0.77 -18.78
N SER A 38 67.13 1.13 -18.01
CA SER A 38 66.71 0.40 -16.81
C SER A 38 66.05 -0.95 -17.13
N GLU A 39 66.26 -1.93 -16.25
CA GLU A 39 65.60 -3.25 -16.27
C GLU A 39 64.13 -3.20 -15.77
N GLY A 40 63.65 -2.02 -15.34
CA GLY A 40 62.31 -1.85 -14.78
C GLY A 40 62.17 -2.44 -13.38
N GLY A 41 61.00 -2.23 -12.77
CA GLY A 41 60.79 -2.65 -11.39
C GLY A 41 59.45 -2.22 -10.82
N HIS A 42 59.18 -2.68 -9.60
CA HIS A 42 57.99 -2.30 -8.86
C HIS A 42 58.26 -2.21 -7.36
N ALA A 43 57.48 -1.37 -6.70
CA ALA A 43 57.44 -1.20 -5.26
C ALA A 43 56.01 -1.49 -4.80
N LEU A 44 55.84 -2.39 -3.82
CA LEU A 44 54.55 -2.87 -3.36
C LEU A 44 54.30 -2.57 -1.89
N LEU A 45 53.10 -2.09 -1.60
CA LEU A 45 52.56 -1.91 -0.26
C LEU A 45 51.58 -3.04 0.06
N HIS A 46 51.66 -3.61 1.27
CA HIS A 46 50.72 -4.62 1.75
C HIS A 46 49.38 -3.97 2.13
N LEU A 47 48.26 -4.43 1.58
CA LEU A 47 46.93 -3.82 1.77
C LEU A 47 46.22 -4.24 3.07
N GLY A 48 46.89 -5.05 3.90
CA GLY A 48 46.33 -5.64 5.12
C GLY A 48 45.57 -6.95 4.84
N ALA A 49 44.75 -7.38 5.79
CA ALA A 49 43.96 -8.60 5.68
C ALA A 49 43.06 -8.62 4.42
N PRO A 50 42.71 -9.80 3.89
CA PRO A 50 41.69 -9.97 2.85
C PRO A 50 40.39 -9.20 3.15
N ALA A 51 39.97 -8.31 2.24
CA ALA A 51 38.81 -7.45 2.45
C ALA A 51 38.17 -7.02 1.10
N TRP A 52 36.87 -6.66 1.10
CA TRP A 52 36.22 -5.92 0.00
C TRP A 52 36.65 -4.46 0.07
N ARG A 53 37.56 -4.02 -0.79
CA ARG A 53 38.14 -2.69 -0.66
C ARG A 53 38.14 -1.94 -1.97
N GLU A 54 37.93 -0.64 -1.88
CA GLU A 54 38.34 0.29 -2.94
C GLU A 54 39.72 0.87 -2.61
N LEU A 55 40.51 1.10 -3.64
CA LEU A 55 41.86 1.65 -3.56
C LEU A 55 41.85 3.02 -4.23
N VAL A 56 42.22 4.07 -3.50
CA VAL A 56 42.23 5.44 -4.00
C VAL A 56 43.65 5.98 -3.94
N PHE A 57 44.16 6.46 -5.06
CA PHE A 57 45.51 6.97 -5.23
C PHE A 57 45.46 8.42 -5.68
N LEU A 58 46.37 9.24 -5.14
CA LEU A 58 46.66 10.56 -5.67
C LEU A 58 48.06 10.57 -6.26
N VAL A 59 48.13 10.68 -7.59
CA VAL A 59 49.39 10.71 -8.34
C VAL A 59 49.69 12.16 -8.72
N ASP A 60 50.85 12.66 -8.30
CA ASP A 60 51.26 14.05 -8.58
C ASP A 60 51.78 14.18 -10.00
N GLU A 61 52.67 13.28 -10.37
CA GLU A 61 53.34 13.24 -11.66
C GLU A 61 53.56 11.78 -12.08
N ALA A 62 53.40 11.51 -13.37
CA ALA A 62 53.72 10.24 -13.99
C ALA A 62 54.24 10.48 -15.41
N ASP A 63 55.24 9.70 -15.80
CA ASP A 63 55.76 9.64 -17.17
C ASP A 63 55.20 8.42 -17.93
N PRO A 64 55.16 8.43 -19.28
CA PRO A 64 54.82 7.25 -20.07
C PRO A 64 55.68 6.03 -19.70
N GLY A 65 55.05 4.88 -19.53
CA GLY A 65 55.70 3.64 -19.10
C GLY A 65 55.83 3.49 -17.58
N THR A 66 55.12 4.29 -16.79
CA THR A 66 55.01 4.15 -15.34
C THR A 66 53.55 3.88 -14.95
N GLY A 67 53.29 3.57 -13.67
CA GLY A 67 51.90 3.51 -13.20
C GLY A 67 51.69 2.72 -11.93
N LEU A 68 50.46 2.26 -11.73
CA LEU A 68 50.05 1.49 -10.56
C LEU A 68 50.18 -0.01 -10.83
N CYS A 69 50.56 -0.77 -9.80
CA CYS A 69 50.79 -2.21 -9.88
C CYS A 69 49.98 -2.95 -8.83
N PHE A 70 49.38 -4.09 -9.22
CA PHE A 70 48.61 -4.95 -8.33
C PHE A 70 49.18 -6.37 -8.35
N ALA A 71 49.35 -6.96 -7.16
CA ALA A 71 50.03 -8.23 -6.97
C ALA A 71 49.30 -9.17 -5.99
N ASP A 72 49.56 -10.46 -6.16
CA ASP A 72 48.98 -11.55 -5.37
C ASP A 72 49.64 -11.71 -3.99
N ALA A 73 49.23 -12.71 -3.20
CA ALA A 73 49.78 -12.98 -1.87
C ALA A 73 51.30 -13.25 -1.86
N ASN A 74 51.88 -13.72 -2.97
CA ASN A 74 53.33 -13.94 -3.09
C ASN A 74 54.07 -12.64 -3.46
N GLY A 75 53.35 -11.56 -3.77
CA GLY A 75 53.89 -10.32 -4.30
C GLY A 75 54.23 -10.40 -5.79
N LYS A 76 53.62 -11.34 -6.54
CA LYS A 76 53.79 -11.42 -7.99
C LYS A 76 52.79 -10.47 -8.68
N PRO A 77 53.25 -9.47 -9.46
CA PRO A 77 52.38 -8.62 -10.24
C PRO A 77 51.52 -9.41 -11.23
N PHE A 78 50.22 -9.13 -11.28
CA PHE A 78 49.31 -9.73 -12.26
C PHE A 78 48.54 -8.68 -13.08
N LEU A 79 48.48 -7.42 -12.63
CA LEU A 79 47.79 -6.34 -13.31
C LEU A 79 48.49 -5.00 -13.07
N ARG A 80 48.44 -4.12 -14.07
CA ARG A 80 48.95 -2.75 -14.00
C ARG A 80 47.91 -1.76 -14.53
N LEU A 81 47.86 -0.57 -13.95
CA LEU A 81 47.26 0.60 -14.59
C LEU A 81 48.41 1.46 -15.13
N ALA A 82 48.61 1.42 -16.44
CA ALA A 82 49.72 2.04 -17.13
C ALA A 82 49.40 3.48 -17.53
N PHE A 83 50.32 4.40 -17.26
CA PHE A 83 50.35 5.72 -17.90
C PHE A 83 51.07 5.58 -19.24
N LEU A 84 50.37 5.93 -20.31
CA LEU A 84 50.78 5.70 -21.68
C LEU A 84 50.72 7.02 -22.45
N ARG A 85 51.64 7.18 -23.39
CA ARG A 85 51.52 8.22 -24.40
C ARG A 85 50.50 7.79 -25.44
N GLU A 86 49.47 8.61 -25.61
CA GLU A 86 48.47 8.46 -26.65
C GLU A 86 49.03 9.01 -27.97
N VAL A 87 49.10 8.17 -29.01
CA VAL A 87 49.87 8.48 -30.23
C VAL A 87 49.24 9.62 -31.06
N THR A 88 47.90 9.73 -31.10
CA THR A 88 47.20 10.66 -32.00
C THR A 88 47.16 12.08 -31.44
N GLY A 89 46.88 12.23 -30.14
CA GLY A 89 46.77 13.52 -29.46
C GLY A 89 47.97 13.89 -28.59
N ASN A 90 48.99 13.02 -28.49
CA ASN A 90 50.21 13.21 -27.68
C ASN A 90 49.90 13.55 -26.20
N ARG A 91 48.85 12.94 -25.65
CA ARG A 91 48.43 13.12 -24.25
C ARG A 91 48.84 11.93 -23.40
N LEU A 92 48.93 12.15 -22.09
CA LEU A 92 49.08 11.06 -21.13
C LEU A 92 47.69 10.48 -20.84
N SER A 93 47.53 9.18 -21.07
CA SER A 93 46.30 8.45 -20.71
C SER A 93 46.61 7.26 -19.80
N MET A 94 45.57 6.68 -19.24
CA MET A 94 45.66 5.50 -18.39
C MET A 94 44.99 4.29 -19.04
N SER A 95 45.54 3.09 -18.86
CA SER A 95 44.88 1.86 -19.32
C SER A 95 45.29 0.64 -18.52
N PHE A 96 44.42 -0.35 -18.41
CA PHE A 96 44.73 -1.63 -17.76
C PHE A 96 45.55 -2.52 -18.67
N TRP A 97 46.72 -2.94 -18.20
CA TRP A 97 47.68 -3.78 -18.94
C TRP A 97 48.09 -4.97 -18.08
N ASP A 98 48.32 -6.12 -18.70
CA ASP A 98 48.90 -7.26 -18.01
C ASP A 98 50.33 -6.95 -17.58
N ALA A 99 50.77 -7.50 -16.45
CA ALA A 99 52.04 -7.13 -15.83
C ALA A 99 53.30 -7.44 -16.68
N GLY A 100 53.19 -8.28 -17.72
CA GLY A 100 54.28 -8.55 -18.66
C GLY A 100 54.42 -7.52 -19.78
N ASN A 101 53.43 -6.63 -19.94
CA ASN A 101 53.41 -5.70 -21.05
C ASN A 101 54.14 -4.40 -20.69
N ASN A 102 55.07 -3.99 -21.56
CA ASN A 102 56.01 -2.90 -21.32
C ASN A 102 55.91 -1.78 -22.38
N ALA A 103 54.88 -1.77 -23.22
CA ALA A 103 54.70 -0.65 -24.13
C ALA A 103 54.44 0.64 -23.33
N ILE A 104 54.94 1.74 -23.87
CA ILE A 104 54.82 3.08 -23.29
C ILE A 104 53.85 3.96 -24.09
N GLU A 105 53.33 3.42 -25.18
CA GLU A 105 52.42 4.05 -26.12
C GLU A 105 51.21 3.15 -26.36
N HIS A 106 50.09 3.78 -26.68
CA HIS A 106 48.93 3.07 -27.21
C HIS A 106 48.25 3.93 -28.28
N TRP A 107 47.64 3.23 -29.23
CA TRP A 107 46.73 3.83 -30.19
C TRP A 107 45.33 3.86 -29.57
N ALA A 108 44.82 5.05 -29.31
CA ALA A 108 43.42 5.29 -29.00
C ALA A 108 42.83 6.19 -30.08
N ASP A 109 41.79 5.71 -30.75
CA ASP A 109 40.98 6.55 -31.62
C ASP A 109 40.03 7.35 -30.73
N ILE A 110 40.49 8.51 -30.24
CA ILE A 110 39.74 9.36 -29.32
C ILE A 110 38.47 9.96 -29.93
N GLN A 111 38.28 9.87 -31.26
CA GLN A 111 37.03 10.28 -31.91
C GLN A 111 35.93 9.22 -31.69
N ASN A 112 36.32 7.95 -31.56
CA ASN A 112 35.40 6.82 -31.48
C ASN A 112 35.48 6.03 -30.16
N THR A 113 36.47 6.30 -29.30
CA THR A 113 36.69 5.60 -28.03
C THR A 113 36.98 6.56 -26.89
N LEU A 114 36.40 6.28 -25.72
CA LEU A 114 36.69 7.03 -24.50
C LEU A 114 38.09 6.64 -24.00
N SER A 115 38.95 7.63 -23.77
CA SER A 115 40.30 7.44 -23.21
C SER A 115 40.42 8.22 -21.88
N PRO A 116 40.78 7.56 -20.76
CA PRO A 116 40.90 8.23 -19.48
C PRO A 116 42.24 8.98 -19.43
N CYS A 117 42.23 10.24 -19.89
CA CYS A 117 43.39 11.12 -19.81
C CYS A 117 43.81 11.36 -18.35
N ALA A 118 45.11 11.43 -18.10
CA ALA A 118 45.66 11.75 -16.79
C ALA A 118 45.95 13.25 -16.66
N GLY A 119 45.42 13.87 -15.61
CA GLY A 119 45.78 15.20 -15.15
C GLY A 119 47.06 15.22 -14.32
N LYS A 120 47.45 16.42 -13.86
CA LYS A 120 48.55 16.65 -12.91
C LYS A 120 48.10 17.68 -11.85
N PRO A 121 47.80 17.28 -10.60
CA PRO A 121 47.74 15.91 -10.09
C PRO A 121 46.49 15.15 -10.58
N GLN A 122 46.43 13.84 -10.35
CA GLN A 122 45.31 12.98 -10.77
C GLN A 122 44.87 12.04 -9.64
N TRP A 123 43.57 12.09 -9.29
CA TRP A 123 42.96 11.09 -8.41
C TRP A 123 42.50 9.87 -9.20
N ILE A 124 42.84 8.68 -8.71
CA ILE A 124 42.55 7.40 -9.35
C ILE A 124 41.93 6.48 -8.31
N LYS A 125 40.76 5.93 -8.61
CA LYS A 125 40.06 4.94 -7.81
C LYS A 125 39.98 3.63 -8.55
N ILE A 126 40.39 2.56 -7.88
CA ILE A 126 40.38 1.19 -8.40
C ILE A 126 39.51 0.36 -7.48
N LEU A 127 38.54 -0.32 -8.08
CA LEU A 127 37.70 -1.28 -7.39
C LEU A 127 37.96 -2.69 -7.94
N PRO A 128 38.71 -3.53 -7.19
CA PRO A 128 38.81 -4.95 -7.44
C PRO A 128 37.46 -5.63 -7.18
N GLY A 129 36.77 -6.05 -8.24
CA GLY A 129 35.54 -6.84 -8.15
C GLY A 129 35.77 -8.33 -8.40
N ILE A 130 34.68 -9.11 -8.42
CA ILE A 130 34.73 -10.57 -8.69
C ILE A 130 34.82 -10.82 -10.19
N ARG A 131 33.93 -10.19 -10.96
CA ARG A 131 33.83 -10.37 -12.42
C ARG A 131 34.65 -9.33 -13.18
N CYS A 132 34.87 -8.18 -12.56
CA CYS A 132 35.48 -7.05 -13.23
C CYS A 132 36.30 -6.19 -12.27
N TRP A 133 37.27 -5.47 -12.82
CA TRP A 133 37.98 -4.40 -12.14
C TRP A 133 37.52 -3.07 -12.74
N ARG A 134 37.16 -2.12 -11.86
CA ARG A 134 36.68 -0.81 -12.29
C ARG A 134 37.71 0.27 -12.01
N LEU A 135 37.81 1.19 -12.96
CA LEU A 135 38.60 2.42 -12.87
C LEU A 135 37.64 3.59 -12.75
N ALA A 136 37.87 4.47 -11.79
CA ALA A 136 37.29 5.81 -11.75
C ALA A 136 38.38 6.85 -11.58
N VAL A 137 38.14 8.04 -12.14
CA VAL A 137 39.07 9.16 -12.08
C VAL A 137 38.37 10.40 -11.55
N SER A 138 39.14 11.29 -10.92
CA SER A 138 38.64 12.56 -10.41
C SER A 138 39.73 13.65 -10.51
N GLY A 139 39.31 14.89 -10.77
CA GLY A 139 40.22 16.04 -10.72
C GLY A 139 40.35 16.66 -9.33
N ASP A 140 39.33 16.50 -8.48
CA ASP A 140 39.20 17.17 -7.19
C ASP A 140 39.11 16.21 -5.99
N GLY A 141 38.99 14.90 -6.24
CA GLY A 141 38.79 13.87 -5.22
C GLY A 141 37.34 13.79 -4.69
N LEU A 142 36.46 14.68 -5.14
CA LEU A 142 35.06 14.77 -4.71
C LEU A 142 34.11 14.18 -5.75
N HIS A 143 34.32 14.52 -7.02
CA HIS A 143 33.49 14.08 -8.14
C HIS A 143 34.20 13.00 -8.93
N TRP A 144 33.61 11.80 -8.96
CA TRP A 144 34.21 10.62 -9.55
C TRP A 144 33.47 10.19 -10.81
N SER A 145 34.22 9.88 -11.86
CA SER A 145 33.69 9.32 -13.11
C SER A 145 34.26 7.92 -13.32
N TYR A 146 33.38 6.92 -13.34
CA TYR A 146 33.78 5.56 -13.71
C TYR A 146 34.03 5.45 -15.21
N PHE A 147 35.11 4.78 -15.57
CA PHE A 147 35.37 4.41 -16.94
C PHE A 147 34.33 3.36 -17.37
N PRO A 148 33.60 3.57 -18.49
CA PRO A 148 32.43 2.76 -18.82
C PRO A 148 32.77 1.36 -19.31
N THR A 149 34.01 1.01 -19.62
CA THR A 149 34.38 -0.38 -19.95
C THR A 149 35.20 -0.95 -18.80
N PRO A 150 34.68 -1.90 -18.01
CA PRO A 150 35.44 -2.45 -16.91
C PRO A 150 36.47 -3.44 -17.48
N LEU A 151 37.51 -3.75 -16.72
CA LEU A 151 38.40 -4.85 -17.08
C LEU A 151 37.76 -6.16 -16.63
N GLY A 152 37.28 -6.96 -17.58
CA GLY A 152 36.70 -8.28 -17.30
C GLY A 152 37.74 -9.37 -17.06
N GLY A 153 37.28 -10.49 -16.48
CA GLY A 153 38.03 -11.73 -16.36
C GLY A 153 38.54 -12.03 -14.94
N PRO A 154 38.68 -13.31 -14.58
CA PRO A 154 39.11 -13.70 -13.24
C PRO A 154 40.56 -13.24 -12.99
N ARG A 155 40.80 -12.64 -11.82
CA ARG A 155 42.13 -12.23 -11.37
C ARG A 155 42.45 -12.84 -10.00
N PRO A 156 43.74 -13.05 -9.67
CA PRO A 156 44.14 -13.40 -8.32
C PRO A 156 43.64 -12.37 -7.31
N GLN A 157 43.52 -12.79 -6.06
CA GLN A 157 43.24 -11.86 -4.97
C GLN A 157 44.34 -10.80 -4.89
N CYS A 158 43.95 -9.52 -4.91
CA CYS A 158 44.86 -8.42 -4.73
C CYS A 158 45.22 -8.27 -3.24
N VAL A 159 46.47 -8.59 -2.90
CA VAL A 159 47.02 -8.47 -1.53
C VAL A 159 47.96 -7.28 -1.43
N TYR A 160 48.64 -6.95 -2.53
CA TYR A 160 49.52 -5.79 -2.61
C TYR A 160 49.09 -4.85 -3.73
N ALA A 161 49.28 -3.56 -3.51
CA ALA A 161 49.23 -2.53 -4.56
C ALA A 161 50.42 -1.58 -4.42
N GLY A 162 50.81 -0.91 -5.50
CA GLY A 162 51.92 0.02 -5.46
C GLY A 162 52.26 0.62 -6.81
N LEU A 163 53.54 0.90 -7.03
CA LEU A 163 54.04 1.59 -8.22
C LEU A 163 54.87 0.66 -9.10
N TYR A 164 54.85 0.89 -10.41
CA TYR A 164 55.79 0.25 -11.34
C TYR A 164 56.42 1.24 -12.31
N VAL A 165 57.58 0.84 -12.82
CA VAL A 165 58.28 1.46 -13.95
C VAL A 165 58.65 0.36 -14.95
N ALA A 166 58.26 0.53 -16.22
CA ALA A 166 58.59 -0.39 -17.30
C ALA A 166 60.07 -0.28 -17.69
N PRO A 167 60.71 -1.37 -18.16
CA PRO A 167 62.06 -1.30 -18.71
C PRO A 167 62.12 -0.38 -19.95
N GLY A 168 63.31 0.13 -20.26
CA GLY A 168 63.58 0.83 -21.51
C GLY A 168 64.61 1.96 -21.43
N GLU A 169 64.82 2.65 -22.55
CA GLU A 169 65.86 3.67 -22.69
C GLU A 169 65.58 5.01 -22.00
N PRO A 170 64.41 5.68 -22.14
CA PRO A 170 64.22 6.99 -21.53
C PRO A 170 64.07 6.90 -20.01
N LYS A 171 64.65 7.90 -19.31
CA LYS A 171 64.37 8.16 -17.89
C LYS A 171 62.88 8.39 -17.69
N ARG A 172 62.34 7.86 -16.60
CA ARG A 172 60.92 7.98 -16.27
C ARG A 172 60.70 7.86 -14.77
N LYS A 173 59.69 8.54 -14.27
CA LYS A 173 59.31 8.49 -12.85
C LYS A 173 57.80 8.56 -12.65
N ILE A 174 57.38 8.11 -11.48
CA ILE A 174 56.04 8.30 -10.95
C ILE A 174 56.10 8.68 -9.49
N ARG A 175 55.36 9.74 -9.12
CA ARG A 175 55.29 10.28 -7.76
C ARG A 175 53.89 10.09 -7.19
N LEU A 176 53.79 9.32 -6.11
CA LEU A 176 52.56 9.06 -5.37
C LEU A 176 52.49 9.92 -4.11
N ARG A 177 51.44 10.74 -4.00
CA ARG A 177 51.20 11.60 -2.85
C ARG A 177 50.50 10.87 -1.72
N THR A 178 49.40 10.18 -2.01
CA THR A 178 48.63 9.42 -1.00
C THR A 178 48.08 8.12 -1.57
N VAL A 179 47.83 7.16 -0.68
CA VAL A 179 47.03 5.96 -0.97
C VAL A 179 46.07 5.68 0.18
N HIS A 180 44.79 5.56 -0.17
CA HIS A 180 43.70 5.27 0.75
C HIS A 180 43.07 3.93 0.42
N VAL A 181 42.82 3.12 1.45
CA VAL A 181 42.17 1.81 1.34
C VAL A 181 40.88 1.84 2.13
N HIS A 182 39.76 2.03 1.44
CA HIS A 182 38.44 2.07 2.06
C HIS A 182 37.74 0.72 1.95
N LEU A 183 37.09 0.29 3.02
CA LEU A 183 36.28 -0.93 3.03
C LEU A 183 34.91 -0.65 2.40
N LEU A 184 34.42 -1.62 1.63
CA LEU A 184 33.03 -1.67 1.18
C LEU A 184 32.18 -2.14 2.37
N GLU A 185 31.72 -1.19 3.17
CA GLU A 185 31.08 -1.44 4.47
C GLU A 185 29.79 -2.24 4.35
N GLY A 186 28.99 -2.00 3.29
CA GLY A 186 27.75 -2.73 3.06
C GLY A 186 28.00 -4.20 2.78
N LEU A 187 28.96 -4.50 1.90
CA LEU A 187 29.37 -5.87 1.58
C LEU A 187 30.05 -6.55 2.77
N HIS A 188 30.82 -5.84 3.58
CA HIS A 188 31.39 -6.40 4.81
C HIS A 188 30.31 -6.72 5.86
N ALA A 189 29.28 -5.87 5.98
CA ALA A 189 28.17 -6.13 6.88
C ALA A 189 27.33 -7.33 6.43
N ALA A 190 27.13 -7.48 5.11
CA ALA A 190 26.43 -8.63 4.52
C ALA A 190 27.27 -9.91 4.60
N VAL A 191 28.57 -9.81 4.36
CA VAL A 191 29.52 -10.91 4.23
C VAL A 191 30.82 -10.59 4.99
N PRO A 192 30.85 -10.77 6.32
CA PRO A 192 32.04 -10.47 7.11
C PRO A 192 33.19 -11.46 6.83
N PRO A 193 34.46 -11.00 6.89
CA PRO A 193 35.62 -11.79 6.52
C PRO A 193 36.02 -12.90 7.52
N GLU A 194 35.49 -12.98 8.75
CA GLU A 194 35.97 -13.95 9.77
C GLU A 194 34.94 -14.79 10.57
N SER A 195 35.45 -15.97 10.97
CA SER A 195 35.02 -17.07 11.88
C SER A 195 33.99 -18.13 11.44
N LYS A 196 33.06 -17.85 10.52
CA LYS A 196 32.19 -18.89 9.90
C LYS A 196 31.93 -18.61 8.41
N SER A 197 32.97 -18.20 7.67
CA SER A 197 32.85 -17.82 6.26
C SER A 197 32.24 -18.95 5.42
N ARG A 198 31.13 -18.68 4.72
CA ARG A 198 30.51 -19.58 3.72
C ARG A 198 31.34 -19.66 2.41
N PHE A 199 32.43 -18.91 2.32
CA PHE A 199 33.26 -18.73 1.14
C PHE A 199 34.66 -19.30 1.34
N SER A 200 35.24 -19.88 0.27
CA SER A 200 36.56 -20.53 0.30
C SER A 200 37.74 -19.55 0.33
N ARG A 201 37.52 -18.32 -0.15
CA ARG A 201 38.49 -17.21 -0.22
C ARG A 201 37.75 -15.88 -0.12
N TYR A 202 38.47 -14.80 0.19
CA TYR A 202 37.90 -13.47 0.34
C TYR A 202 38.74 -12.41 -0.41
N PRO A 203 38.16 -11.55 -1.27
CA PRO A 203 36.81 -11.68 -1.80
C PRO A 203 36.59 -13.04 -2.51
N PRO A 204 35.34 -13.54 -2.55
CA PRO A 204 34.97 -14.76 -3.27
C PRO A 204 35.43 -14.75 -4.73
N GLY A 205 35.71 -15.95 -5.23
CA GLY A 205 36.01 -16.14 -6.65
C GLY A 205 34.76 -16.08 -7.53
N ALA A 206 34.96 -16.13 -8.85
CA ALA A 206 33.87 -16.19 -9.82
C ALA A 206 32.89 -17.36 -9.57
N GLU A 207 33.38 -18.50 -9.08
CA GLU A 207 32.56 -19.68 -8.76
C GLU A 207 31.63 -19.48 -7.54
N ASP A 208 31.91 -18.49 -6.69
CA ASP A 208 31.21 -18.25 -5.43
C ASP A 208 30.09 -17.18 -5.54
N ILE A 209 29.79 -16.69 -6.75
CA ILE A 209 28.79 -15.64 -7.01
C ILE A 209 27.41 -15.98 -6.44
N HIS A 210 26.90 -17.19 -6.67
CA HIS A 210 25.59 -17.62 -6.18
C HIS A 210 25.50 -17.57 -4.65
N LYS A 211 26.59 -17.92 -3.95
CA LYS A 211 26.65 -17.84 -2.48
C LYS A 211 26.62 -16.40 -2.00
N LEU A 212 27.25 -15.47 -2.74
CA LEU A 212 27.22 -14.04 -2.43
C LEU A 212 25.81 -13.47 -2.61
N LEU A 213 25.15 -13.76 -3.73
CA LEU A 213 23.76 -13.35 -3.97
C LEU A 213 22.81 -13.92 -2.90
N ALA A 214 22.99 -15.18 -2.49
CA ALA A 214 22.22 -15.78 -1.41
C ALA A 214 22.45 -15.08 -0.06
N ALA A 215 23.71 -14.78 0.29
CA ALA A 215 24.06 -14.07 1.52
C ALA A 215 23.48 -12.65 1.54
N LEU A 216 23.54 -11.92 0.42
CA LEU A 216 22.90 -10.62 0.26
C LEU A 216 21.38 -10.72 0.40
N GLY A 217 20.77 -11.75 -0.20
CA GLY A 217 19.33 -12.03 -0.07
C GLY A 217 18.88 -12.28 1.38
N GLU A 218 19.70 -12.96 2.18
CA GLU A 218 19.45 -13.09 3.63
C GLU A 218 19.66 -11.75 4.35
N PHE A 219 20.71 -11.00 4.01
CA PHE A 219 21.08 -9.76 4.68
C PHE A 219 20.03 -8.65 4.50
N VAL A 220 19.51 -8.45 3.28
CA VAL A 220 18.52 -7.38 3.01
C VAL A 220 17.21 -7.53 3.79
N LEU A 221 16.92 -8.75 4.27
CA LEU A 221 15.73 -9.06 5.08
C LEU A 221 15.98 -8.93 6.59
N ARG A 222 17.23 -8.72 7.04
CA ARG A 222 17.53 -8.55 8.46
C ARG A 222 17.13 -7.16 8.92
N PRO A 223 16.58 -6.98 10.14
CA PRO A 223 16.16 -5.68 10.66
C PRO A 223 17.36 -4.81 11.11
N VAL A 224 18.29 -4.53 10.20
CA VAL A 224 19.44 -3.63 10.38
C VAL A 224 19.18 -2.28 9.73
N ASP A 225 20.08 -1.31 9.88
CA ASP A 225 19.95 0.01 9.27
C ASP A 225 19.70 -0.07 7.75
N VAL A 226 18.71 0.68 7.26
CA VAL A 226 18.27 0.62 5.84
C VAL A 226 19.33 1.17 4.90
N GLU A 227 20.07 2.22 5.30
CA GLU A 227 21.15 2.77 4.49
C GLU A 227 22.27 1.74 4.33
N LEU A 228 22.56 0.94 5.36
CA LEU A 228 23.54 -0.13 5.28
C LEU A 228 23.08 -1.26 4.34
N ARG A 229 21.78 -1.62 4.34
CA ARG A 229 21.22 -2.61 3.40
C ARG A 229 21.28 -2.11 1.96
N LEU A 230 20.97 -0.85 1.71
CA LEU A 230 21.04 -0.22 0.38
C LEU A 230 22.50 -0.11 -0.11
N LYS A 231 23.41 0.32 0.78
CA LYS A 231 24.84 0.39 0.49
C LYS A 231 25.41 -0.97 0.08
N ALA A 232 24.98 -2.06 0.72
CA ALA A 232 25.39 -3.40 0.34
C ALA A 232 24.98 -3.78 -1.09
N LEU A 233 23.79 -3.35 -1.54
CA LEU A 233 23.32 -3.58 -2.91
C LEU A 233 24.03 -2.70 -3.95
N GLU A 234 24.30 -1.43 -3.62
CA GLU A 234 25.09 -0.53 -4.46
C GLU A 234 26.52 -1.07 -4.68
N GLU A 235 27.17 -1.49 -3.60
CA GLU A 235 28.51 -2.09 -3.65
C GLU A 235 28.51 -3.45 -4.38
N ALA A 236 27.48 -4.28 -4.18
CA ALA A 236 27.32 -5.54 -4.91
C ALA A 236 27.22 -5.31 -6.43
N ALA A 237 26.43 -4.32 -6.86
CA ALA A 237 26.28 -3.99 -8.27
C ALA A 237 27.59 -3.54 -8.93
N LEU A 238 28.45 -2.84 -8.18
CA LEU A 238 29.78 -2.45 -8.64
C LEU A 238 30.73 -3.65 -8.79
N VAL A 239 30.75 -4.55 -7.80
CA VAL A 239 31.67 -5.70 -7.73
C VAL A 239 31.30 -6.83 -8.69
N LEU A 240 30.01 -7.01 -8.95
CA LEU A 240 29.45 -8.08 -9.77
C LEU A 240 29.23 -7.71 -11.24
N ASP A 241 29.43 -6.44 -11.59
CA ASP A 241 29.11 -5.87 -12.90
C ASP A 241 27.62 -5.97 -13.26
N GLY A 242 26.76 -5.42 -12.39
CA GLY A 242 25.30 -5.51 -12.51
C GLY A 242 24.66 -4.68 -13.62
N ARG A 243 25.38 -4.33 -14.69
CA ARG A 243 24.89 -3.41 -15.73
C ARG A 243 23.82 -4.00 -16.61
N GLU A 244 24.03 -5.22 -17.11
CA GLU A 244 23.12 -5.88 -18.06
C GLU A 244 23.15 -7.40 -17.88
N GLY A 245 22.10 -8.07 -18.38
CA GLY A 245 21.94 -9.53 -18.34
C GLY A 245 21.53 -10.07 -16.98
N GLU A 246 21.69 -11.38 -16.80
CA GLU A 246 21.25 -12.16 -15.63
C GLU A 246 21.69 -11.56 -14.28
N MET A 247 22.90 -11.00 -14.21
CA MET A 247 23.40 -10.39 -12.97
C MET A 247 22.62 -9.12 -12.59
N ALA A 248 22.20 -8.33 -13.59
CA ALA A 248 21.40 -7.14 -13.36
C ALA A 248 20.01 -7.53 -12.83
N GLU A 249 19.40 -8.57 -13.42
CA GLU A 249 18.12 -9.16 -12.99
C GLU A 249 18.21 -9.67 -11.54
N ASP A 250 19.26 -10.41 -11.20
CA ASP A 250 19.50 -10.94 -9.85
C ASP A 250 19.61 -9.84 -8.79
N ILE A 251 20.35 -8.76 -9.10
CA ILE A 251 20.49 -7.63 -8.18
C ILE A 251 19.15 -6.87 -8.07
N ALA A 252 18.43 -6.68 -9.17
CA ALA A 252 17.12 -6.05 -9.14
C ALA A 252 16.10 -6.87 -8.31
N ALA A 253 16.17 -8.21 -8.38
CA ALA A 253 15.39 -9.09 -7.52
C ALA A 253 15.74 -8.91 -6.03
N LEU A 254 16.99 -8.62 -5.68
CA LEU A 254 17.38 -8.25 -4.31
C LEU A 254 16.78 -6.90 -3.88
N TYR A 255 16.77 -5.89 -4.75
CA TYR A 255 16.06 -4.63 -4.50
C TYR A 255 14.55 -4.85 -4.28
N ALA A 256 13.92 -5.69 -5.10
CA ALA A 256 12.49 -6.03 -4.97
C ALA A 256 12.20 -6.73 -3.62
N ARG A 257 13.10 -7.60 -3.16
CA ARG A 257 13.02 -8.24 -1.85
C ARG A 257 13.16 -7.23 -0.72
N LEU A 258 14.14 -6.32 -0.80
CA LEU A 258 14.32 -5.25 0.18
C LEU A 258 13.08 -4.35 0.24
N GLY A 259 12.55 -3.92 -0.91
CA GLY A 259 11.35 -3.09 -0.99
C GLY A 259 10.13 -3.72 -0.29
N ARG A 260 9.90 -5.03 -0.51
CA ARG A 260 8.86 -5.79 0.20
C ARG A 260 9.10 -5.85 1.71
N SER A 261 10.36 -6.04 2.14
CA SER A 261 10.73 -6.01 3.57
C SER A 261 10.42 -4.66 4.20
N LEU A 262 10.79 -3.56 3.55
CA LEU A 262 10.53 -2.20 4.05
C LEU A 262 9.03 -1.90 4.17
N LEU A 263 8.21 -2.38 3.23
CA LEU A 263 6.75 -2.26 3.34
C LEU A 263 6.20 -3.04 4.55
N ALA A 264 6.69 -4.27 4.77
CA ALA A 264 6.29 -5.08 5.92
C ALA A 264 6.75 -4.46 7.25
N GLU A 265 7.94 -3.87 7.27
CA GLU A 265 8.52 -3.10 8.40
C GLU A 265 7.84 -1.73 8.60
N LYS A 266 6.91 -1.32 7.72
CA LYS A 266 6.25 0.00 7.72
C LYS A 266 7.24 1.17 7.72
N PHE A 267 8.34 1.02 7.00
CA PHE A 267 9.29 2.11 6.80
C PHE A 267 8.59 3.30 6.13
N ASP A 268 8.84 4.53 6.59
CA ASP A 268 8.06 5.71 6.18
C ASP A 268 8.37 6.21 4.75
N ARG A 269 9.50 5.81 4.15
CA ARG A 269 9.99 6.35 2.86
C ARG A 269 10.59 5.30 1.89
N PRO A 270 9.90 4.17 1.65
CA PRO A 270 10.46 3.02 0.94
C PRO A 270 10.80 3.33 -0.51
N LEU A 271 9.94 4.04 -1.25
CA LEU A 271 10.24 4.42 -2.63
C LEU A 271 11.41 5.41 -2.65
N THR A 272 11.38 6.42 -1.78
CA THR A 272 12.44 7.43 -1.69
C THR A 272 13.81 6.81 -1.51
N ALA A 273 13.96 5.91 -0.55
CA ALA A 273 15.25 5.29 -0.26
C ALA A 273 15.71 4.37 -1.40
N LEU A 274 14.83 3.48 -1.91
CA LEU A 274 15.20 2.56 -2.97
C LEU A 274 15.49 3.27 -4.30
N SER A 275 14.66 4.24 -4.69
CA SER A 275 14.85 4.97 -5.95
C SER A 275 16.16 5.76 -5.96
N ALA A 276 16.56 6.39 -4.85
CA ALA A 276 17.85 7.05 -4.74
C ALA A 276 19.02 6.06 -4.84
N SER A 277 18.89 4.87 -4.26
CA SER A 277 19.90 3.82 -4.32
C SER A 277 20.05 3.23 -5.72
N LEU A 278 18.94 2.92 -6.39
CA LEU A 278 18.92 2.45 -7.78
C LEU A 278 19.60 3.43 -8.74
N MET A 279 19.37 4.74 -8.57
CA MET A 279 20.03 5.78 -9.38
C MET A 279 21.55 5.87 -9.17
N ARG A 280 22.07 5.34 -8.06
CA ARG A 280 23.52 5.26 -7.76
C ARG A 280 24.12 3.92 -8.18
N ALA A 281 23.32 2.86 -8.21
CA ALA A 281 23.76 1.54 -8.61
C ALA A 281 23.92 1.45 -10.15
N PRO A 282 25.00 0.83 -10.67
CA PRO A 282 25.22 0.68 -12.10
C PRO A 282 24.37 -0.48 -12.67
N ILE A 283 23.04 -0.35 -12.60
CA ILE A 283 22.07 -1.34 -13.09
C ILE A 283 21.29 -0.73 -14.27
N SER A 284 20.95 -1.52 -15.29
CA SER A 284 20.13 -1.02 -16.39
C SER A 284 18.78 -0.51 -15.87
N GLN A 285 18.28 0.54 -16.52
CA GLN A 285 16.98 1.09 -16.19
C GLN A 285 15.82 0.10 -16.46
N HIS A 286 16.00 -0.86 -17.37
CA HIS A 286 14.98 -1.85 -17.69
C HIS A 286 14.67 -2.75 -16.48
N GLU A 287 15.68 -3.07 -15.68
CA GLU A 287 15.52 -3.93 -14.50
C GLU A 287 14.74 -3.28 -13.34
N TYR A 288 14.39 -2.00 -13.46
CA TYR A 288 13.57 -1.33 -12.44
C TYR A 288 12.16 -1.91 -12.36
N GLU A 289 11.67 -2.55 -13.42
CA GLU A 289 10.37 -3.21 -13.45
C GLU A 289 10.27 -4.32 -12.39
N ALA A 290 11.36 -5.05 -12.17
CA ALA A 290 11.39 -6.10 -11.15
C ALA A 290 11.17 -5.57 -9.72
N VAL A 291 11.45 -4.28 -9.46
CA VAL A 291 11.43 -3.66 -8.12
C VAL A 291 10.02 -3.27 -7.67
N ARG A 292 9.01 -3.34 -8.55
CA ARG A 292 7.60 -3.09 -8.21
C ARG A 292 7.37 -1.72 -7.57
N LEU A 293 7.98 -0.70 -8.18
CA LEU A 293 7.97 0.67 -7.69
C LEU A 293 6.57 1.26 -7.40
N PRO A 294 5.48 0.92 -8.14
CA PRO A 294 4.13 1.36 -7.80
C PRO A 294 3.68 1.00 -6.38
N GLU A 295 4.09 -0.17 -5.88
CA GLU A 295 3.72 -0.63 -4.53
C GLU A 295 4.47 0.15 -3.45
N LEU A 296 5.75 0.43 -3.69
CA LEU A 296 6.55 1.28 -2.81
C LEU A 296 6.00 2.71 -2.77
N LEU A 297 5.58 3.23 -3.92
CA LEU A 297 4.95 4.54 -4.02
C LEU A 297 3.67 4.60 -3.18
N MET A 298 2.80 3.59 -3.27
CA MET A 298 1.58 3.53 -2.46
C MET A 298 1.91 3.40 -0.97
N GLY A 299 2.91 2.60 -0.60
CA GLY A 299 3.38 2.45 0.77
C GLY A 299 3.89 3.76 1.39
N GLU A 300 4.47 4.65 0.59
CA GLU A 300 4.92 5.98 1.02
C GLU A 300 3.78 7.02 0.99
N LEU A 301 2.95 7.02 -0.06
CA LEU A 301 1.87 8.00 -0.23
C LEU A 301 0.73 7.81 0.75
N ILE A 302 0.28 6.57 1.00
CA ILE A 302 -0.89 6.30 1.84
C ILE A 302 -0.69 6.91 3.24
N PRO A 303 0.41 6.67 3.98
CA PRO A 303 0.65 7.29 5.28
C PRO A 303 0.66 8.82 5.22
N LEU A 304 1.35 9.41 4.22
CA LEU A 304 1.39 10.86 4.03
C LEU A 304 -0.01 11.45 3.78
N MET A 305 -0.83 10.73 3.01
CA MET A 305 -2.21 11.08 2.76
C MET A 305 -3.05 11.03 4.04
N TYR A 306 -2.91 9.99 4.87
CA TYR A 306 -3.59 9.90 6.16
C TYR A 306 -3.15 11.01 7.13
N ARG A 307 -1.87 11.41 7.12
CA ARG A 307 -1.35 12.56 7.88
C ARG A 307 -1.72 13.91 7.27
N ASN A 308 -2.30 13.93 6.07
CA ASN A 308 -2.56 15.12 5.26
C ASN A 308 -1.30 16.01 5.07
N ASP A 309 -0.12 15.39 4.95
CA ASP A 309 1.15 16.09 4.72
C ASP A 309 1.28 16.51 3.25
N ARG A 310 0.60 17.60 2.90
CA ARG A 310 0.53 18.10 1.53
C ARG A 310 1.92 18.44 0.96
N GLN A 311 2.84 18.90 1.80
CA GLN A 311 4.17 19.29 1.37
C GLN A 311 5.00 18.07 0.93
N GLN A 312 5.01 17.00 1.73
CA GLN A 312 5.74 15.79 1.38
C GLN A 312 5.10 15.07 0.18
N ILE A 313 3.77 15.02 0.09
CA ILE A 313 3.07 14.48 -1.09
C ILE A 313 3.50 15.25 -2.34
N ALA A 314 3.50 16.58 -2.30
CA ALA A 314 3.90 17.41 -3.44
C ALA A 314 5.36 17.17 -3.86
N ARG A 315 6.29 17.06 -2.89
CA ARG A 315 7.70 16.75 -3.15
C ARG A 315 7.86 15.38 -3.80
N LEU A 316 7.18 14.36 -3.29
CA LEU A 316 7.23 12.99 -3.81
C LEU A 316 6.72 12.92 -5.25
N CYS A 317 5.55 13.50 -5.52
CA CYS A 317 5.00 13.62 -6.87
C CYS A 317 5.91 14.43 -7.82
N GLY A 318 6.54 15.49 -7.30
CA GLY A 318 7.52 16.30 -8.02
C GLY A 318 8.75 15.48 -8.44
N ARG A 319 9.28 14.64 -7.55
CA ARG A 319 10.44 13.78 -7.84
C ARG A 319 10.12 12.75 -8.92
N ILE A 320 8.95 12.10 -8.87
CA ILE A 320 8.52 11.15 -9.91
C ILE A 320 8.42 11.84 -11.27
N ARG A 321 7.84 13.05 -11.30
CA ARG A 321 7.76 13.85 -12.53
C ARG A 321 9.14 14.22 -13.07
N LEU A 322 10.07 14.62 -12.20
CA LEU A 322 11.44 14.94 -12.61
C LEU A 322 12.14 13.71 -13.19
N TRP A 323 12.01 12.56 -12.51
CA TRP A 323 12.63 11.31 -12.92
C TRP A 323 12.13 10.80 -14.28
N GLN A 324 10.82 10.90 -14.53
CA GLN A 324 10.21 10.49 -15.80
C GLN A 324 10.45 11.51 -16.93
N GLY A 325 10.64 12.78 -16.58
CA GLY A 325 11.11 13.85 -17.47
C GLY A 325 10.31 13.97 -18.77
N HIS A 326 11.02 14.03 -19.89
CA HIS A 326 10.41 14.20 -21.22
C HIS A 326 9.60 12.98 -21.67
N ARG A 327 9.98 11.76 -21.25
CA ARG A 327 9.31 10.50 -21.61
C ARG A 327 7.82 10.50 -21.21
N ARG A 328 7.52 11.11 -20.06
CA ARG A 328 6.15 11.33 -19.60
C ARG A 328 5.34 12.25 -20.52
N ARG A 329 5.98 13.28 -21.09
CA ARG A 329 5.34 14.25 -21.97
C ARG A 329 5.12 13.71 -23.37
N SER A 330 6.04 12.88 -23.87
CA SER A 330 5.95 12.23 -25.17
C SER A 330 5.03 11.00 -25.18
N GLY A 331 4.57 10.54 -24.01
CA GLY A 331 3.73 9.33 -23.89
C GLY A 331 4.51 8.03 -24.12
N SER A 332 5.84 8.07 -23.98
CA SER A 332 6.73 6.93 -24.25
C SER A 332 7.21 6.25 -22.97
N LEU A 333 6.37 6.24 -21.92
CA LEU A 333 6.70 5.56 -20.67
C LEU A 333 6.41 4.06 -20.79
N PRO A 334 7.30 3.19 -20.28
CA PRO A 334 6.98 1.78 -20.05
C PRO A 334 5.76 1.62 -19.13
N ASP A 335 5.07 0.48 -19.21
CA ASP A 335 3.81 0.24 -18.48
C ASP A 335 3.92 0.45 -16.96
N GLU A 336 5.02 0.02 -16.34
CA GLU A 336 5.24 0.25 -14.91
C GLU A 336 5.41 1.74 -14.56
N GLU A 337 6.15 2.48 -15.38
CA GLU A 337 6.32 3.92 -15.20
C GLU A 337 5.01 4.68 -15.49
N GLN A 338 4.14 4.17 -16.36
CA GLN A 338 2.79 4.72 -16.54
C GLN A 338 1.96 4.58 -15.26
N MET A 339 2.03 3.43 -14.58
CA MET A 339 1.34 3.23 -13.30
C MET A 339 1.87 4.19 -12.22
N LEU A 340 3.19 4.38 -12.14
CA LEU A 340 3.80 5.39 -11.26
C LEU A 340 3.30 6.81 -11.58
N ALA A 341 3.21 7.15 -12.87
CA ALA A 341 2.69 8.44 -13.31
C ALA A 341 1.23 8.63 -12.88
N HIS A 342 0.41 7.58 -13.06
CA HIS A 342 -1.00 7.57 -12.69
C HIS A 342 -1.21 7.78 -11.19
N ILE A 343 -0.53 6.99 -10.34
CA ILE A 343 -0.61 7.11 -8.88
C ILE A 343 -0.12 8.50 -8.43
N SER A 344 0.98 8.99 -9.02
CA SER A 344 1.51 10.32 -8.72
C SER A 344 0.55 11.45 -9.11
N ASP A 345 -0.15 11.35 -10.24
CA ASP A 345 -1.13 12.37 -10.65
C ASP A 345 -2.40 12.31 -9.81
N TRP A 346 -2.82 11.10 -9.43
CA TRP A 346 -3.91 10.91 -8.47
C TRP A 346 -3.61 11.58 -7.13
N ALA A 347 -2.44 11.30 -6.54
CA ALA A 347 -2.07 11.90 -5.27
C ALA A 347 -1.95 13.43 -5.35
N ALA A 348 -1.42 13.96 -6.47
CA ALA A 348 -1.34 15.39 -6.70
C ALA A 348 -2.72 16.06 -6.83
N SER A 349 -3.70 15.37 -7.42
CA SER A 349 -5.08 15.88 -7.57
C SER A 349 -5.78 16.05 -6.21
N MET A 350 -5.47 15.18 -5.25
CA MET A 350 -6.13 15.12 -3.94
C MET A 350 -5.76 16.26 -2.99
N ILE A 351 -4.58 16.87 -3.14
CA ILE A 351 -4.05 17.86 -2.18
C ILE A 351 -4.38 19.32 -2.52
N ARG A 352 -5.17 19.60 -3.58
CA ARG A 352 -5.46 20.95 -4.14
C ARG A 352 -4.23 21.87 -4.12
N TRP A 353 -3.40 21.81 -5.16
CA TRP A 353 -2.26 22.72 -5.32
C TRP A 353 -2.72 24.18 -5.50
N ASP A 354 -2.60 25.00 -4.44
CA ASP A 354 -2.33 26.43 -4.60
C ASP A 354 -0.84 26.56 -4.96
N GLY A 355 -0.51 27.11 -6.13
CA GLY A 355 0.88 27.28 -6.56
C GLY A 355 1.37 26.29 -7.62
N LEU A 356 0.51 25.87 -8.55
CA LEU A 356 1.01 25.35 -9.82
C LEU A 356 1.87 26.42 -10.52
N PRO A 357 3.02 26.05 -11.11
CA PRO A 357 3.69 26.93 -12.07
C PRO A 357 2.66 27.37 -13.12
N SER A 358 2.61 28.67 -13.40
CA SER A 358 1.74 29.25 -14.43
C SER A 358 1.80 28.39 -15.71
N GLY A 359 0.64 27.89 -16.16
CA GLY A 359 0.51 27.06 -17.36
C GLY A 359 0.35 25.54 -17.16
N TYR A 360 0.34 25.02 -15.92
CA TYR A 360 0.00 23.62 -15.70
C TYR A 360 -1.50 23.38 -15.76
N ILE A 361 -1.91 22.65 -16.79
CA ILE A 361 -3.18 21.92 -16.85
C ILE A 361 -2.77 20.45 -16.80
N PRO A 362 -3.21 19.65 -15.80
CA PRO A 362 -3.02 18.22 -15.87
C PRO A 362 -3.62 17.73 -17.20
N ARG A 363 -2.77 17.28 -18.14
CA ARG A 363 -3.25 16.68 -19.39
C ARG A 363 -3.56 15.21 -19.12
N GLY A 364 -4.71 14.77 -19.63
CA GLY A 364 -5.28 13.46 -19.31
C GLY A 364 -6.33 13.54 -18.21
N SER A 365 -6.90 12.40 -17.89
CA SER A 365 -7.99 12.08 -16.96
C SER A 365 -7.85 12.58 -15.50
N ALA A 366 -7.24 13.73 -15.23
CA ALA A 366 -7.19 14.31 -13.88
C ALA A 366 -8.55 14.74 -13.34
N GLY A 367 -9.55 14.94 -14.22
CA GLY A 367 -10.95 15.00 -13.82
C GLY A 367 -11.47 13.66 -13.29
N GLU A 368 -10.88 12.55 -13.76
CA GLU A 368 -11.16 11.18 -13.33
C GLU A 368 -10.60 10.87 -11.93
N LEU A 369 -9.46 11.48 -11.59
CA LEU A 369 -8.71 11.17 -10.37
C LEU A 369 -9.14 11.95 -9.11
N ARG A 370 -10.22 12.74 -9.17
CA ARG A 370 -10.78 13.46 -8.00
C ARG A 370 -11.62 12.53 -7.13
N PRO A 371 -11.86 12.85 -5.84
CA PRO A 371 -12.84 12.12 -5.03
C PRO A 371 -14.15 12.01 -5.79
N LEU A 372 -14.62 10.77 -5.93
CA LEU A 372 -15.76 10.44 -6.76
C LEU A 372 -17.04 10.75 -6.00
N ALA A 373 -17.07 10.48 -4.70
CA ALA A 373 -18.11 10.96 -3.81
C ALA A 373 -18.12 12.50 -3.76
N MET A 374 -19.31 13.07 -3.93
CA MET A 374 -19.64 14.48 -3.84
C MET A 374 -20.65 14.69 -2.70
N PRO A 375 -20.23 14.52 -1.44
CA PRO A 375 -21.12 14.73 -0.31
C PRO A 375 -21.54 16.21 -0.28
N GLN A 376 -22.85 16.45 -0.15
CA GLN A 376 -23.36 17.80 0.05
C GLN A 376 -23.04 18.23 1.48
N ILE A 377 -22.05 19.12 1.61
CA ILE A 377 -21.70 19.70 2.90
C ILE A 377 -22.67 20.84 3.17
N SER A 378 -23.50 20.70 4.21
CA SER A 378 -24.38 21.80 4.63
C SER A 378 -23.54 22.94 5.18
N ARG A 379 -23.74 24.14 4.62
CA ARG A 379 -23.14 25.37 5.14
C ARG A 379 -23.62 25.63 6.58
N GLU A 380 -24.90 25.41 6.84
CA GLU A 380 -25.50 25.57 8.17
C GLU A 380 -24.91 24.55 9.15
N GLY A 381 -24.84 23.27 8.76
CA GLY A 381 -24.23 22.22 9.59
C GLY A 381 -22.76 22.50 9.90
N TYR A 382 -22.00 23.01 8.93
CA TYR A 382 -20.60 23.41 9.13
C TYR A 382 -20.47 24.55 10.15
N THR A 383 -21.29 25.60 10.02
CA THR A 383 -21.30 26.73 10.96
C THR A 383 -21.64 26.26 12.37
N VAL A 384 -22.71 25.48 12.53
CA VAL A 384 -23.13 24.98 13.86
C VAL A 384 -22.04 24.14 14.52
N LEU A 385 -21.36 23.26 13.78
CA LEU A 385 -20.25 22.48 14.34
C LEU A 385 -19.01 23.32 14.63
N ALA A 386 -18.72 24.33 13.82
CA ALA A 386 -17.64 25.27 14.09
C ALA A 386 -17.90 26.06 15.38
N ASP A 387 -19.12 26.57 15.57
CA ASP A 387 -19.54 27.28 16.78
C ASP A 387 -19.49 26.37 18.01
N LEU A 388 -19.96 25.12 17.88
CA LEU A 388 -19.88 24.11 18.93
C LEU A 388 -18.42 23.79 19.31
N GLN A 389 -17.53 23.68 18.31
CA GLN A 389 -16.12 23.44 18.54
C GLN A 389 -15.43 24.66 19.20
N ALA A 390 -15.80 25.87 18.80
CA ALA A 390 -15.30 27.10 19.43
C ALA A 390 -15.74 27.20 20.89
N ALA A 391 -17.01 26.89 21.19
CA ALA A 391 -17.51 26.84 22.56
C ALA A 391 -16.76 25.80 23.42
N LEU A 392 -16.47 24.62 22.85
CA LEU A 392 -15.67 23.59 23.52
C LEU A 392 -14.22 24.02 23.78
N GLN A 393 -13.57 24.66 22.81
CA GLN A 393 -12.21 25.19 22.98
C GLN A 393 -12.15 26.31 24.03
N GLY A 394 -13.19 27.15 24.08
CA GLY A 394 -13.35 28.19 25.10
C GLY A 394 -13.87 27.68 26.46
N GLN A 395 -14.04 26.37 26.64
CA GLN A 395 -14.63 25.75 27.85
C GLN A 395 -16.05 26.25 28.21
N ALA A 396 -16.78 26.83 27.26
CA ALA A 396 -18.16 27.30 27.41
C ALA A 396 -19.15 26.13 27.25
N LEU A 397 -19.11 25.17 28.18
CA LEU A 397 -19.85 23.90 28.08
C LEU A 397 -21.38 24.08 28.05
N LYS A 398 -21.92 25.08 28.74
CA LYS A 398 -23.37 25.36 28.74
C LYS A 398 -23.85 25.87 27.38
N ASP A 399 -23.07 26.75 26.75
CA ASP A 399 -23.37 27.30 25.44
C ASP A 399 -23.29 26.18 24.39
N ALA A 400 -22.29 25.31 24.48
CA ALA A 400 -22.18 24.10 23.67
C ALA A 400 -23.44 23.20 23.80
N CYS A 401 -23.94 22.97 25.02
CA CYS A 401 -25.20 22.24 25.22
C CYS A 401 -26.41 22.95 24.60
N GLN A 402 -26.50 24.28 24.70
CA GLN A 402 -27.59 25.05 24.09
C GLN A 402 -27.57 24.97 22.56
N ILE A 403 -26.38 25.05 21.93
CA ILE A 403 -26.21 24.87 20.49
C ILE A 403 -26.74 23.51 20.03
N ILE A 404 -26.44 22.44 20.79
CA ILE A 404 -26.97 21.08 20.52
C ILE A 404 -28.50 21.05 20.64
N LEU A 405 -29.06 21.64 21.69
CA LEU A 405 -30.51 21.61 21.96
C LEU A 405 -31.34 22.52 21.06
N ALA A 406 -30.72 23.49 20.39
CA ALA A 406 -31.38 24.35 19.42
C ALA A 406 -31.75 23.60 18.12
N GLN A 407 -31.16 22.43 17.87
CA GLN A 407 -31.40 21.66 16.64
C GLN A 407 -32.62 20.76 16.78
N THR A 408 -33.67 21.03 15.99
CA THR A 408 -34.93 20.27 16.01
C THR A 408 -34.93 19.10 15.02
N ASP A 409 -34.24 19.24 13.88
CA ASP A 409 -33.97 18.15 12.94
C ASP A 409 -32.46 17.99 12.75
N PRO A 410 -31.80 17.12 13.52
CA PRO A 410 -30.36 16.98 13.45
C PRO A 410 -29.89 16.28 12.16
N PHE A 411 -30.77 15.66 11.35
CA PHE A 411 -30.37 15.05 10.08
C PHE A 411 -30.52 15.99 8.88
N ALA A 412 -31.19 17.14 9.05
CA ALA A 412 -31.32 18.16 8.00
C ALA A 412 -29.97 18.72 7.52
N PHE A 413 -28.92 18.66 8.34
CA PHE A 413 -27.60 19.20 8.03
C PHE A 413 -26.75 18.34 7.09
N GLY A 414 -27.23 17.19 6.63
CA GLY A 414 -26.42 16.30 5.79
C GLY A 414 -25.11 15.90 6.49
N LEU A 415 -24.01 15.83 5.72
CA LEU A 415 -22.69 15.47 6.23
C LEU A 415 -21.78 16.70 6.40
N THR A 416 -20.95 16.67 7.42
CA THR A 416 -20.03 17.75 7.79
C THR A 416 -18.66 17.19 8.18
N PRO A 417 -17.54 17.89 7.94
CA PRO A 417 -16.22 17.40 8.32
C PRO A 417 -16.06 17.21 9.83
N ASP A 418 -15.42 16.11 10.24
CA ASP A 418 -15.00 15.92 11.63
C ASP A 418 -13.86 16.90 11.98
N SER A 419 -13.95 17.44 13.18
CA SER A 419 -12.97 18.37 13.76
C SER A 419 -11.52 17.85 13.82
N ASN A 420 -11.32 16.54 13.97
CA ASN A 420 -10.00 15.91 14.11
C ASN A 420 -9.57 15.11 12.86
N ASP A 421 -10.47 14.85 11.92
CA ASP A 421 -10.20 14.11 10.68
C ASP A 421 -10.98 14.72 9.51
N HIS A 422 -10.34 15.61 8.74
CA HIS A 422 -10.98 16.30 7.61
C HIS A 422 -11.43 15.37 6.46
N ARG A 423 -10.99 14.10 6.45
CA ARG A 423 -11.44 13.10 5.48
C ARG A 423 -12.65 12.33 5.97
N LEU A 424 -12.95 12.40 7.27
CA LEU A 424 -14.16 11.84 7.82
C LEU A 424 -15.25 12.90 7.79
N LEU A 425 -16.31 12.62 7.05
CA LEU A 425 -17.55 13.39 7.08
C LEU A 425 -18.55 12.66 7.96
N VAL A 426 -19.24 13.38 8.83
CA VAL A 426 -20.17 12.83 9.81
C VAL A 426 -21.50 13.57 9.75
N ALA A 427 -22.59 12.84 9.95
CA ALA A 427 -23.87 13.45 10.26
C ALA A 427 -23.81 14.11 11.65
N PHE A 428 -24.61 15.16 11.86
CA PHE A 428 -24.59 15.93 13.12
C PHE A 428 -24.79 15.06 14.39
N PRO A 429 -25.71 14.06 14.44
CA PRO A 429 -25.79 13.12 15.58
C PRO A 429 -24.51 12.32 15.81
N THR A 430 -23.82 11.92 14.74
CA THR A 430 -22.53 11.22 14.85
C THR A 430 -21.46 12.16 15.39
N ALA A 431 -21.44 13.43 14.97
CA ALA A 431 -20.54 14.45 15.47
C ALA A 431 -20.73 14.69 16.97
N ILE A 432 -21.97 14.88 17.44
CA ILE A 432 -22.29 15.05 18.87
C ILE A 432 -21.78 13.86 19.68
N ARG A 433 -22.04 12.63 19.23
CA ARG A 433 -21.56 11.43 19.91
C ARG A 433 -20.04 11.41 20.03
N LEU A 434 -19.32 11.70 18.95
CA LEU A 434 -17.85 11.78 18.97
C LEU A 434 -17.37 12.88 19.93
N MET A 435 -18.05 14.02 19.99
CA MET A 435 -17.73 15.11 20.91
C MET A 435 -17.96 14.73 22.38
N PHE A 436 -19.06 14.05 22.72
CA PHE A 436 -19.27 13.54 24.09
C PHE A 436 -18.21 12.50 24.48
N GLN A 437 -17.85 11.59 23.57
CA GLN A 437 -16.78 10.61 23.82
C GLN A 437 -15.42 11.26 24.05
N ARG A 438 -15.09 12.29 23.27
CA ARG A 438 -13.83 13.05 23.38
C ARG A 438 -13.84 14.01 24.59
N ASN A 439 -15.01 14.49 25.02
CA ASN A 439 -15.17 15.49 26.08
C ASN A 439 -16.21 15.06 27.13
N PRO A 440 -15.86 14.19 28.09
CA PRO A 440 -16.80 13.71 29.12
C PRO A 440 -17.43 14.84 29.97
N ALA A 441 -16.76 15.98 30.12
CA ALA A 441 -17.30 17.15 30.84
C ALA A 441 -18.53 17.78 30.15
N LEU A 442 -18.58 17.76 28.81
CA LEU A 442 -19.74 18.22 28.05
C LEU A 442 -20.96 17.33 28.33
N GLN A 443 -20.77 16.01 28.34
CA GLN A 443 -21.83 15.04 28.65
C GLN A 443 -22.37 15.23 30.08
N ARG A 444 -21.48 15.43 31.07
CA ARG A 444 -21.90 15.74 32.45
C ARG A 444 -22.72 17.01 32.52
N THR A 445 -22.27 18.08 31.86
CA THR A 445 -23.00 19.36 31.81
C THR A 445 -24.39 19.20 31.19
N MET A 446 -24.51 18.44 30.09
CA MET A 446 -25.79 18.11 29.47
C MET A 446 -26.72 17.37 30.44
N SER A 447 -26.19 16.40 31.19
CA SER A 447 -26.96 15.62 32.16
C SER A 447 -27.39 16.45 33.38
N GLU A 448 -26.51 17.27 33.94
CA GLU A 448 -26.76 18.01 35.18
C GLU A 448 -27.62 19.26 34.95
N SER A 449 -27.35 20.01 33.87
CA SER A 449 -27.98 21.32 33.64
C SER A 449 -29.21 21.26 32.72
N PHE A 450 -29.34 20.23 31.87
CA PHE A 450 -30.36 20.22 30.81
C PHE A 450 -31.26 18.97 30.79
N ALA A 451 -31.06 17.99 31.69
CA ALA A 451 -31.89 16.77 31.71
C ALA A 451 -33.39 17.05 31.91
N ALA A 452 -33.78 18.04 32.71
CA ALA A 452 -35.19 18.38 32.93
C ALA A 452 -35.88 18.81 31.63
N VAL A 453 -35.21 19.64 30.81
CA VAL A 453 -35.69 20.05 29.49
C VAL A 453 -35.75 18.85 28.54
N GLY A 454 -34.73 17.99 28.57
CA GLY A 454 -34.70 16.76 27.79
C GLY A 454 -35.87 15.82 28.09
N ARG A 455 -36.17 15.57 29.37
CA ARG A 455 -37.30 14.73 29.81
C ARG A 455 -38.64 15.30 29.35
N MET A 456 -38.84 16.62 29.48
CA MET A 456 -40.08 17.27 29.04
C MET A 456 -40.29 17.10 27.53
N ARG A 457 -39.26 17.37 26.71
CA ARG A 457 -39.31 17.16 25.25
C ARG A 457 -39.55 15.70 24.89
N LEU A 458 -38.90 14.77 25.60
CA LEU A 458 -39.09 13.33 25.39
C LEU A 458 -40.53 12.90 25.65
N GLN A 459 -41.09 13.28 26.80
CA GLN A 459 -42.46 12.93 27.17
C GLN A 459 -43.48 13.50 26.19
N GLU A 460 -43.27 14.74 25.73
CA GLU A 460 -44.13 15.34 24.72
C GLU A 460 -44.08 14.57 23.39
N ALA A 461 -42.88 14.23 22.91
CA ALA A 461 -42.67 13.48 21.69
C ALA A 461 -43.28 12.06 21.77
N ILE A 462 -43.06 11.36 22.88
CA ILE A 462 -43.66 10.04 23.15
C ILE A 462 -45.19 10.13 23.14
N ARG A 463 -45.78 11.13 23.81
CA ARG A 463 -47.24 11.32 23.86
C ARG A 463 -47.83 11.59 22.48
N LYS A 464 -47.11 12.32 21.61
CA LYS A 464 -47.50 12.58 20.23
C LYS A 464 -47.24 11.39 19.28
N GLY A 465 -46.50 10.38 19.74
CA GLY A 465 -46.05 9.27 18.89
C GLY A 465 -45.04 9.67 17.82
N ASP A 466 -44.40 10.83 17.98
CA ASP A 466 -43.48 11.44 17.01
C ASP A 466 -42.09 10.81 17.15
N SER A 467 -41.78 9.88 16.25
CA SER A 467 -40.52 9.12 16.31
C SER A 467 -39.32 9.96 15.92
N ASP A 468 -39.48 10.94 15.04
CA ASP A 468 -38.40 11.82 14.60
C ASP A 468 -38.01 12.78 15.73
N ALA A 469 -39.00 13.31 16.46
CA ALA A 469 -38.75 14.11 17.66
C ALA A 469 -38.06 13.29 18.78
N VAL A 470 -38.46 12.02 19.00
CA VAL A 470 -37.76 11.15 19.96
C VAL A 470 -36.32 10.88 19.50
N GLN A 471 -36.09 10.69 18.20
CA GLN A 471 -34.75 10.50 17.63
C GLN A 471 -33.87 11.75 17.79
N ALA A 472 -34.43 12.95 17.63
CA ALA A 472 -33.72 14.21 17.88
C ALA A 472 -33.30 14.33 19.35
N VAL A 473 -34.19 14.00 20.30
CA VAL A 473 -33.86 13.96 21.72
C VAL A 473 -32.77 12.91 22.01
N ALA A 474 -32.90 11.70 21.46
CA ALA A 474 -31.92 10.64 21.64
C ALA A 474 -30.51 11.03 21.16
N ALA A 475 -30.42 11.75 20.03
CA ALA A 475 -29.17 12.28 19.50
C ALA A 475 -28.56 13.38 20.39
N ALA A 476 -29.36 14.35 20.83
CA ALA A 476 -28.91 15.46 21.66
C ALA A 476 -28.45 15.01 23.07
N PHE A 477 -29.09 13.97 23.61
CA PHE A 477 -28.85 13.46 24.95
C PHE A 477 -28.09 12.13 24.97
N HIS A 478 -27.34 11.81 23.90
CA HIS A 478 -26.62 10.55 23.77
C HIS A 478 -25.73 10.23 24.99
N GLY A 479 -25.86 9.03 25.54
CA GLY A 479 -25.11 8.59 26.72
C GLY A 479 -25.58 9.17 28.06
N THR A 480 -26.65 9.96 28.10
CA THR A 480 -27.30 10.41 29.35
C THR A 480 -28.57 9.57 29.61
N GLU A 481 -29.12 9.64 30.82
CA GLU A 481 -30.34 8.90 31.20
C GLU A 481 -31.53 9.19 30.25
N VAL A 482 -31.70 10.46 29.85
CA VAL A 482 -32.74 10.87 28.87
C VAL A 482 -32.52 10.18 27.52
N GLY A 483 -31.27 10.09 27.08
CA GLY A 483 -30.91 9.39 25.85
C GLY A 483 -31.17 7.88 25.93
N VAL A 484 -30.90 7.26 27.09
CA VAL A 484 -31.21 5.83 27.33
C VAL A 484 -32.70 5.56 27.18
N GLU A 485 -33.54 6.39 27.81
CA GLU A 485 -35.00 6.26 27.74
C GLU A 485 -35.50 6.45 26.30
N ALA A 486 -35.01 7.47 25.59
CA ALA A 486 -35.38 7.73 24.21
C ALA A 486 -34.99 6.58 23.26
N TYR A 487 -33.76 6.06 23.36
CA TYR A 487 -33.33 4.92 22.54
C TYR A 487 -34.05 3.62 22.91
N GLN A 488 -34.37 3.40 24.19
CA GLN A 488 -35.18 2.26 24.60
C GLN A 488 -36.59 2.33 23.98
N TRP A 489 -37.23 3.50 24.02
CA TRP A 489 -38.55 3.71 23.39
C TRP A 489 -38.52 3.46 21.87
N LEU A 490 -37.49 3.97 21.18
CA LEU A 490 -37.28 3.70 19.75
C LEU A 490 -37.10 2.21 19.47
N GLY A 491 -36.37 1.49 20.34
CA GLY A 491 -36.19 0.04 20.24
C GLY A 491 -37.49 -0.73 20.45
N ASP A 492 -38.28 -0.33 21.44
CA ASP A 492 -39.58 -0.94 21.75
C ASP A 492 -40.56 -0.76 20.59
N ARG A 493 -40.64 0.47 20.04
CA ARG A 493 -41.47 0.78 18.86
C ARG A 493 -41.05 -0.03 17.63
N ALA A 494 -39.75 -0.10 17.35
CA ALA A 494 -39.23 -0.90 16.24
C ALA A 494 -39.53 -2.40 16.43
N THR A 495 -39.43 -2.91 17.67
CA THR A 495 -39.79 -4.30 18.00
C THR A 495 -41.27 -4.56 17.74
N ALA A 496 -42.15 -3.65 18.16
CA ALA A 496 -43.60 -3.73 17.92
C ALA A 496 -43.95 -3.68 16.43
N ALA A 497 -43.19 -2.93 15.63
CA ALA A 497 -43.32 -2.86 14.17
C ALA A 497 -42.69 -4.04 13.41
N GLY A 498 -42.10 -5.02 14.11
CA GLY A 498 -41.38 -6.15 13.48
C GLY A 498 -40.01 -5.78 12.89
N GLN A 499 -39.53 -4.55 13.12
CA GLN A 499 -38.25 -4.01 12.62
C GLN A 499 -37.10 -4.38 13.56
N PHE A 500 -36.88 -5.68 13.78
CA PHE A 500 -35.96 -6.17 14.82
C PHE A 500 -34.50 -5.74 14.65
N ASN A 501 -33.99 -5.61 13.42
CA ASN A 501 -32.63 -5.12 13.19
C ASN A 501 -32.46 -3.65 13.64
N GLN A 502 -33.47 -2.81 13.39
CA GLN A 502 -33.49 -1.42 13.85
C GLN A 502 -33.63 -1.35 15.37
N ALA A 503 -34.45 -2.22 15.97
CA ALA A 503 -34.61 -2.32 17.41
C ALA A 503 -33.28 -2.66 18.11
N ILE A 504 -32.54 -3.65 17.59
CA ILE A 504 -31.21 -4.02 18.12
C ILE A 504 -30.26 -2.82 18.10
N GLY A 505 -30.28 -2.02 17.02
CA GLY A 505 -29.48 -0.80 16.92
C GLY A 505 -29.82 0.23 17.98
N ALA A 506 -31.11 0.49 18.18
CA ALA A 506 -31.58 1.42 19.20
C ALA A 506 -31.20 0.96 20.62
N TYR A 507 -31.45 -0.31 20.98
CA TYR A 507 -31.03 -0.85 22.27
C TYR A 507 -29.52 -0.77 22.47
N ARG A 508 -28.72 -0.99 21.42
CA ARG A 508 -27.27 -0.84 21.50
C ARG A 508 -26.84 0.61 21.79
N GLN A 509 -27.52 1.60 21.22
CA GLN A 509 -27.26 3.01 21.57
C GLN A 509 -27.68 3.31 23.01
N ALA A 510 -28.80 2.74 23.49
CA ALA A 510 -29.27 2.91 24.87
C ALA A 510 -28.26 2.39 25.90
N LEU A 511 -27.57 1.28 25.61
CA LEU A 511 -26.59 0.69 26.54
C LEU A 511 -25.39 1.60 26.84
N PHE A 512 -25.11 2.64 26.04
CA PHE A 512 -23.95 3.51 26.25
C PHE A 512 -24.07 4.39 27.52
N GLY A 513 -25.29 4.76 27.90
CA GLY A 513 -25.56 5.58 29.10
C GLY A 513 -26.30 4.83 30.21
N ALA A 514 -26.53 3.51 30.05
CA ALA A 514 -27.39 2.74 30.93
C ALA A 514 -26.71 2.46 32.28
N THR A 515 -27.47 2.61 33.37
CA THR A 515 -27.09 2.10 34.70
C THR A 515 -27.12 0.57 34.74
N ALA A 516 -26.47 -0.05 35.73
CA ALA A 516 -26.44 -1.52 35.83
C ALA A 516 -27.84 -2.20 35.80
N PRO A 517 -28.87 -1.69 36.49
CA PRO A 517 -30.22 -2.24 36.37
C PRO A 517 -30.84 -2.07 34.96
N GLN A 518 -30.67 -0.89 34.35
CA GLN A 518 -31.15 -0.63 32.99
C GLN A 518 -30.44 -1.53 31.96
N TRP A 519 -29.15 -1.81 32.17
CA TRP A 519 -28.35 -2.67 31.31
C TRP A 519 -28.99 -4.05 31.18
N HIS A 520 -29.37 -4.68 32.30
CA HIS A 520 -30.03 -5.99 32.29
C HIS A 520 -31.34 -5.97 31.49
N VAL A 521 -32.18 -4.96 31.70
CA VAL A 521 -33.48 -4.84 31.00
C VAL A 521 -33.29 -4.62 29.50
N ILE A 522 -32.40 -3.71 29.11
CA ILE A 522 -32.15 -3.37 27.70
C ILE A 522 -31.50 -4.54 26.97
N THR A 523 -30.54 -5.23 27.60
CA THR A 523 -29.89 -6.40 27.01
C THR A 523 -30.88 -7.55 26.81
N ALA A 524 -31.81 -7.78 27.74
CA ALA A 524 -32.86 -8.78 27.57
C ALA A 524 -33.78 -8.46 26.36
N ARG A 525 -34.16 -7.19 26.18
CA ARG A 525 -34.95 -6.75 25.01
C ARG A 525 -34.17 -6.90 23.71
N ALA A 526 -32.88 -6.56 23.70
CA ALA A 526 -32.00 -6.78 22.56
C ALA A 526 -31.87 -8.27 22.23
N ARG A 527 -31.73 -9.15 23.24
CA ARG A 527 -31.72 -10.62 23.07
C ARG A 527 -33.01 -11.11 22.43
N LEU A 528 -34.17 -10.64 22.90
CA LEU A 528 -35.46 -10.98 22.30
C LEU A 528 -35.52 -10.55 20.82
N ALA A 529 -35.18 -9.30 20.51
CA ALA A 529 -35.15 -8.82 19.13
C ALA A 529 -34.17 -9.62 18.24
N GLY A 530 -33.00 -9.99 18.79
CA GLY A 530 -32.03 -10.89 18.13
C GLY A 530 -32.61 -12.27 17.85
N ALA A 531 -33.31 -12.86 18.82
CA ALA A 531 -33.95 -14.16 18.68
C ALA A 531 -35.01 -14.17 17.58
N MET A 532 -35.77 -13.07 17.44
CA MET A 532 -36.78 -12.89 16.39
C MET A 532 -36.20 -12.87 14.97
N ILE A 533 -34.88 -12.72 14.82
CA ILE A 533 -34.14 -12.81 13.55
C ILE A 533 -33.10 -13.94 13.55
N GLY A 534 -33.21 -14.90 14.47
CA GLY A 534 -32.33 -16.09 14.52
C GLY A 534 -30.91 -15.82 15.02
N ARG A 535 -30.63 -14.64 15.58
CA ARG A 535 -29.31 -14.25 16.11
C ARG A 535 -29.21 -14.46 17.62
N ASP A 536 -28.02 -14.82 18.07
CA ASP A 536 -27.64 -14.75 19.49
C ASP A 536 -26.96 -13.41 19.76
N LEU A 537 -27.34 -12.71 20.83
CA LEU A 537 -26.78 -11.42 21.18
C LEU A 537 -26.38 -11.37 22.65
N GLY A 538 -25.12 -11.02 22.93
CA GLY A 538 -24.64 -10.88 24.31
C GLY A 538 -24.61 -12.19 25.10
N ARG A 539 -24.62 -12.09 26.43
CA ARG A 539 -24.59 -13.23 27.35
C ARG A 539 -26.00 -13.55 27.86
N ALA A 540 -26.21 -14.81 28.27
CA ALA A 540 -27.45 -15.25 28.90
C ALA A 540 -27.82 -14.36 30.09
N VAL A 541 -29.12 -14.09 30.25
CA VAL A 541 -29.62 -13.32 31.38
C VAL A 541 -29.44 -14.12 32.68
N SER A 542 -29.09 -13.43 33.77
CA SER A 542 -28.89 -14.02 35.10
C SER A 542 -29.88 -13.52 36.15
N GLN A 543 -30.79 -12.61 35.76
CA GLN A 543 -31.80 -11.99 36.62
C GLN A 543 -33.18 -12.11 35.98
N PRO A 544 -34.28 -12.07 36.77
CA PRO A 544 -35.64 -12.08 36.23
C PRO A 544 -35.85 -10.98 35.19
N VAL A 545 -36.52 -11.33 34.09
CA VAL A 545 -36.76 -10.43 32.96
C VAL A 545 -38.23 -10.07 32.90
N LYS A 546 -38.54 -8.77 32.88
CA LYS A 546 -39.89 -8.25 32.68
C LYS A 546 -40.03 -7.64 31.28
N ILE A 547 -40.98 -8.15 30.49
CA ILE A 547 -41.33 -7.64 29.16
C ILE A 547 -42.82 -7.35 29.13
N GLY A 548 -43.16 -6.06 29.07
CA GLY A 548 -44.55 -5.62 29.23
C GLY A 548 -45.12 -6.05 30.58
N ALA A 549 -46.24 -6.79 30.55
CA ALA A 549 -46.88 -7.36 31.74
C ALA A 549 -46.33 -8.74 32.14
N ALA A 550 -45.52 -9.38 31.29
CA ALA A 550 -45.00 -10.72 31.53
C ALA A 550 -43.66 -10.68 32.28
N GLU A 551 -43.48 -11.64 33.20
CA GLU A 551 -42.26 -11.82 33.98
C GLU A 551 -41.73 -13.24 33.80
N PHE A 552 -40.43 -13.35 33.55
CA PHE A 552 -39.75 -14.60 33.23
C PHE A 552 -38.60 -14.83 34.21
N THR A 553 -38.46 -16.06 34.71
CA THR A 553 -37.20 -16.49 35.33
C THR A 553 -36.11 -16.57 34.25
N PRO A 554 -34.82 -16.43 34.61
CA PRO A 554 -33.71 -16.53 33.66
C PRO A 554 -33.79 -17.78 32.76
N GLU A 555 -34.09 -18.94 33.34
CA GLU A 555 -34.14 -20.22 32.65
C GLU A 555 -35.28 -20.28 31.63
N LYS A 556 -36.47 -19.78 32.01
CA LYS A 556 -37.63 -19.73 31.11
C LYS A 556 -37.39 -18.76 29.96
N PHE A 557 -36.76 -17.62 30.24
CA PHE A 557 -36.43 -16.64 29.21
C PHE A 557 -35.43 -17.22 28.21
N GLU A 558 -34.34 -17.85 28.68
CA GLU A 558 -33.32 -18.42 27.79
C GLU A 558 -33.85 -19.62 26.99
N ALA A 559 -34.74 -20.44 27.57
CA ALA A 559 -35.43 -21.50 26.83
C ALA A 559 -36.29 -20.92 25.68
N MET A 560 -37.07 -19.87 25.96
CA MET A 560 -37.87 -19.17 24.95
C MET A 560 -36.99 -18.56 23.85
N ILE A 561 -35.88 -17.91 24.20
CA ILE A 561 -34.92 -17.36 23.24
C ILE A 561 -34.35 -18.48 22.33
N ALA A 562 -33.97 -19.62 22.91
CA ALA A 562 -33.46 -20.75 22.16
C ALA A 562 -34.51 -21.38 21.22
N GLU A 563 -35.78 -21.39 21.61
CA GLU A 563 -36.90 -21.84 20.78
C GLU A 563 -37.17 -20.87 19.62
N LEU A 564 -37.33 -19.58 19.90
CA LEU A 564 -37.54 -18.54 18.89
C LEU A 564 -36.43 -18.52 17.83
N ARG A 565 -35.17 -18.69 18.28
CA ARG A 565 -34.02 -18.79 17.38
C ARG A 565 -34.10 -20.01 16.48
N ARG A 566 -34.42 -21.18 17.03
CA ARG A 566 -34.56 -22.43 16.24
C ARG A 566 -35.65 -22.29 15.18
N HIS A 567 -36.80 -21.71 15.53
CA HIS A 567 -37.88 -21.48 14.57
C HIS A 567 -37.50 -20.51 13.46
N ARG A 568 -36.71 -19.47 13.74
CA ARG A 568 -36.29 -18.48 12.74
C ARG A 568 -35.13 -18.92 11.87
N GLN A 569 -34.17 -19.68 12.41
CA GLN A 569 -33.08 -20.28 11.62
C GLN A 569 -33.61 -21.25 10.54
N ALA A 570 -34.76 -21.89 10.77
CA ALA A 570 -35.41 -22.74 9.78
C ALA A 570 -36.09 -21.98 8.61
N GLY A 571 -36.25 -20.65 8.70
CA GLY A 571 -37.03 -19.86 7.74
C GLY A 571 -36.24 -18.85 6.88
N VAL A 572 -34.97 -18.57 7.22
CA VAL A 572 -34.10 -17.65 6.48
C VAL A 572 -32.94 -18.45 5.90
N ALA A 573 -32.97 -18.69 4.60
CA ALA A 573 -32.05 -19.61 3.94
C ALA A 573 -30.64 -18.98 3.74
N ALA A 574 -30.54 -17.70 3.34
CA ALA A 574 -29.25 -17.03 3.15
C ALA A 574 -29.32 -15.49 3.23
N SER A 575 -28.44 -14.86 4.02
CA SER A 575 -28.24 -13.39 4.01
C SER A 575 -26.77 -13.04 4.25
N HIS A 576 -26.30 -11.89 3.74
CA HIS A 576 -24.91 -11.40 3.83
C HIS A 576 -24.48 -10.94 5.23
N VAL A 577 -24.91 -11.66 6.27
CA VAL A 577 -24.48 -11.45 7.63
C VAL A 577 -23.15 -12.17 7.80
N ALA A 578 -22.08 -11.42 8.08
CA ALA A 578 -20.78 -12.00 8.35
C ALA A 578 -20.87 -13.00 9.52
N THR A 579 -20.73 -14.30 9.24
CA THR A 579 -20.52 -15.32 10.26
C THR A 579 -19.03 -15.35 10.59
N THR A 580 -18.65 -14.71 11.69
CA THR A 580 -17.27 -14.57 12.19
C THR A 580 -16.70 -15.85 12.82
N ALA A 581 -17.36 -17.00 12.70
CA ALA A 581 -16.84 -18.24 13.24
C ALA A 581 -15.87 -18.88 12.24
N VAL A 582 -14.58 -18.55 12.35
CA VAL A 582 -13.53 -19.38 11.74
C VAL A 582 -13.67 -20.77 12.38
N PRO A 583 -13.92 -21.83 11.60
CA PRO A 583 -14.13 -23.15 12.18
C PRO A 583 -12.83 -23.58 12.88
N PRO A 584 -12.92 -24.27 14.04
CA PRO A 584 -11.74 -24.62 14.82
C PRO A 584 -10.74 -25.43 13.98
N PRO A 585 -9.43 -25.32 14.23
CA PRO A 585 -8.44 -26.13 13.50
C PRO A 585 -8.76 -27.61 13.69
N LYS A 586 -9.17 -28.26 12.60
CA LYS A 586 -9.51 -29.68 12.50
C LYS A 586 -8.99 -30.21 11.17
N GLN A 587 -8.94 -31.52 11.02
CA GLN A 587 -8.66 -32.14 9.73
C GLN A 587 -9.89 -32.00 8.85
N TYR A 588 -9.77 -31.20 7.79
CA TYR A 588 -10.83 -31.04 6.79
C TYR A 588 -10.60 -32.02 5.64
N ARG A 589 -11.65 -32.69 5.18
CA ARG A 589 -11.65 -33.48 3.95
C ARG A 589 -12.33 -32.67 2.85
N LEU A 590 -11.64 -32.48 1.74
CA LEU A 590 -12.27 -31.94 0.53
C LEU A 590 -13.21 -33.00 -0.05
N VAL A 591 -14.48 -32.64 -0.19
CA VAL A 591 -15.51 -33.47 -0.84
C VAL A 591 -16.00 -32.72 -2.07
N PRO A 592 -15.86 -33.27 -3.27
CA PRO A 592 -16.45 -32.67 -4.46
C PRO A 592 -17.97 -32.79 -4.37
N LEU A 593 -18.67 -31.65 -4.28
CA LEU A 593 -20.13 -31.63 -4.27
C LEU A 593 -20.70 -31.55 -5.70
N GLY A 594 -20.12 -30.73 -6.57
CA GLY A 594 -20.61 -30.58 -7.93
C GLY A 594 -19.58 -29.97 -8.87
N LYS A 595 -19.95 -29.91 -10.15
CA LYS A 595 -19.16 -29.30 -11.23
C LYS A 595 -20.00 -28.23 -11.92
N LEU A 596 -19.44 -27.03 -12.06
CA LEU A 596 -20.00 -26.01 -12.95
C LEU A 596 -19.71 -26.40 -14.40
N GLU A 597 -20.75 -26.64 -15.18
CA GLU A 597 -20.64 -26.95 -16.61
C GLU A 597 -20.85 -25.69 -17.44
N GLY A 598 -19.75 -25.03 -17.83
CA GLY A 598 -19.75 -23.80 -18.62
C GLY A 598 -18.41 -23.08 -18.57
N ASN A 599 -18.19 -22.14 -19.49
CA ASN A 599 -17.07 -21.22 -19.39
C ASN A 599 -17.50 -20.03 -18.52
N VAL A 600 -16.78 -19.77 -17.43
CA VAL A 600 -16.96 -18.55 -16.63
C VAL A 600 -16.70 -17.36 -17.55
N ALA A 601 -17.67 -16.44 -17.65
CA ALA A 601 -17.57 -15.33 -18.59
C ALA A 601 -16.54 -14.29 -18.10
N ALA A 602 -15.47 -14.10 -18.87
CA ALA A 602 -14.44 -13.11 -18.56
C ALA A 602 -14.96 -11.65 -18.73
N PRO A 603 -14.50 -10.70 -17.88
CA PRO A 603 -14.69 -9.27 -18.13
C PRO A 603 -13.89 -8.77 -19.32
N SER A 604 -14.26 -7.61 -19.90
CA SER A 604 -13.39 -6.91 -20.84
C SER A 604 -12.27 -6.18 -20.09
N GLY A 605 -11.16 -5.93 -20.79
CA GLY A 605 -10.01 -5.20 -20.28
C GLY A 605 -8.82 -6.11 -19.94
N ASN A 606 -7.80 -5.53 -19.32
CA ASN A 606 -6.57 -6.25 -18.98
C ASN A 606 -6.81 -7.17 -17.76
N ILE A 607 -6.88 -8.49 -18.03
CA ILE A 607 -7.11 -9.55 -17.03
C ILE A 607 -5.82 -10.28 -16.63
N GLY A 608 -4.66 -9.91 -17.17
CA GLY A 608 -3.43 -10.73 -17.13
C GLY A 608 -2.92 -11.06 -15.73
N ASN A 609 -3.05 -10.12 -14.77
CA ASN A 609 -2.50 -10.27 -13.42
C ASN A 609 -3.57 -10.37 -12.31
N THR A 610 -4.85 -10.46 -12.66
CA THR A 610 -5.95 -10.54 -11.67
C THR A 610 -6.69 -11.85 -11.83
N ASP A 611 -6.81 -12.63 -10.75
CA ASP A 611 -7.74 -13.75 -10.68
C ASP A 611 -9.19 -13.21 -10.68
N TRP A 612 -9.66 -12.88 -11.87
CA TRP A 612 -10.97 -12.29 -12.09
C TRP A 612 -12.09 -13.31 -11.84
N ALA A 613 -11.82 -14.60 -12.04
CA ALA A 613 -12.77 -15.67 -11.81
C ALA A 613 -13.09 -15.80 -10.32
N ALA A 614 -12.07 -15.88 -9.47
CA ALA A 614 -12.26 -15.95 -8.01
C ALA A 614 -12.96 -14.69 -7.44
N ARG A 615 -12.82 -13.53 -8.09
CA ARG A 615 -13.50 -12.28 -7.68
C ARG A 615 -14.98 -12.21 -8.06
N GLN A 616 -15.44 -12.99 -9.03
CA GLN A 616 -16.78 -12.88 -9.59
C GLN A 616 -17.66 -14.08 -9.29
N VAL A 617 -17.08 -15.28 -9.21
CA VAL A 617 -17.79 -16.48 -8.80
C VAL A 617 -18.28 -16.31 -7.37
N CYS A 618 -19.57 -16.59 -7.17
CA CYS A 618 -20.21 -16.49 -5.87
C CYS A 618 -20.86 -17.82 -5.49
N VAL A 619 -20.85 -18.09 -4.18
CA VAL A 619 -21.53 -19.24 -3.58
C VAL A 619 -22.39 -18.72 -2.44
N THR A 620 -23.66 -19.11 -2.43
CA THR A 620 -24.63 -18.76 -1.38
C THR A 620 -25.31 -20.04 -0.92
N LEU A 621 -25.23 -20.32 0.39
CA LEU A 621 -25.89 -21.47 1.00
C LEU A 621 -27.31 -21.08 1.39
N ALA A 622 -28.31 -21.80 0.90
CA ALA A 622 -29.73 -21.59 1.13
C ALA A 622 -30.41 -22.93 1.44
N ASP A 623 -30.14 -23.51 2.61
CA ASP A 623 -30.53 -24.87 3.03
C ASP A 623 -31.98 -25.22 2.59
N PRO A 624 -32.21 -26.32 1.86
CA PRO A 624 -31.29 -27.40 1.45
C PRO A 624 -30.53 -27.18 0.13
N HIS A 625 -30.36 -25.94 -0.32
CA HIS A 625 -29.79 -25.59 -1.62
C HIS A 625 -28.41 -24.92 -1.50
N ILE A 626 -27.59 -25.09 -2.54
CA ILE A 626 -26.37 -24.31 -2.80
C ILE A 626 -26.60 -23.56 -4.11
N LEU A 627 -26.53 -22.24 -4.04
CA LEU A 627 -26.58 -21.37 -5.21
C LEU A 627 -25.15 -21.01 -5.61
N VAL A 628 -24.76 -21.32 -6.84
CA VAL A 628 -23.46 -20.99 -7.40
C VAL A 628 -23.66 -20.20 -8.67
N GLY A 629 -23.11 -18.99 -8.74
CA GLY A 629 -23.34 -18.11 -9.89
C GLY A 629 -22.13 -17.28 -10.26
N ASP A 630 -22.15 -16.80 -11.49
CA ASP A 630 -21.23 -15.82 -12.04
C ASP A 630 -22.02 -14.69 -12.73
N ARG A 631 -21.36 -13.92 -13.61
CA ARG A 631 -22.01 -12.82 -14.35
C ARG A 631 -22.96 -13.28 -15.47
N SER A 632 -22.96 -14.56 -15.83
CA SER A 632 -23.63 -15.13 -17.00
C SER A 632 -24.66 -16.20 -16.65
N GLU A 633 -24.50 -16.87 -15.51
CA GLU A 633 -25.40 -17.93 -15.06
C GLU A 633 -25.53 -18.03 -13.54
N LEU A 634 -26.66 -18.56 -13.10
CA LEU A 634 -26.90 -19.01 -11.73
C LEU A 634 -27.36 -20.47 -11.75
N CYS A 635 -26.69 -21.30 -10.97
CA CYS A 635 -26.97 -22.73 -10.82
C CYS A 635 -27.41 -23.01 -9.38
N CYS A 636 -28.40 -23.88 -9.21
CA CYS A 636 -28.86 -24.36 -7.93
C CYS A 636 -28.57 -25.85 -7.79
N PHE A 637 -27.90 -26.23 -6.71
CA PHE A 637 -27.56 -27.61 -6.36
C PHE A 637 -28.22 -28.01 -5.05
N ALA A 638 -28.53 -29.29 -4.86
CA ALA A 638 -28.90 -29.82 -3.57
C ALA A 638 -27.67 -29.86 -2.64
N LEU A 639 -27.80 -29.39 -1.41
CA LEU A 639 -26.70 -29.37 -0.42
C LEU A 639 -26.30 -30.78 0.04
N ALA A 640 -27.25 -31.72 0.04
CA ALA A 640 -27.05 -33.08 0.55
C ALA A 640 -26.07 -33.90 -0.31
N ASP A 641 -26.19 -33.81 -1.64
CA ASP A 641 -25.46 -34.65 -2.59
C ASP A 641 -24.80 -33.85 -3.73
N GLY A 642 -25.03 -32.53 -3.79
CA GLY A 642 -24.50 -31.65 -4.81
C GLY A 642 -25.11 -31.85 -6.21
N LYS A 643 -26.27 -32.51 -6.32
CA LYS A 643 -26.99 -32.69 -7.58
C LYS A 643 -27.50 -31.35 -8.11
N LEU A 644 -27.25 -31.05 -9.39
CA LEU A 644 -27.82 -29.89 -10.07
C LEU A 644 -29.35 -30.03 -10.15
N LEU A 645 -30.07 -29.04 -9.61
CA LEU A 645 -31.53 -28.99 -9.60
C LEU A 645 -32.07 -28.18 -10.78
N TRP A 646 -31.51 -26.99 -10.99
CA TRP A 646 -31.82 -26.14 -12.13
C TRP A 646 -30.66 -25.21 -12.45
N ARG A 647 -30.67 -24.68 -13.68
CA ARG A 647 -29.75 -23.63 -14.12
C ARG A 647 -30.54 -22.52 -14.81
N GLN A 648 -30.22 -21.28 -14.49
CA GLN A 648 -30.79 -20.10 -15.10
C GLN A 648 -29.68 -19.33 -15.83
N LYS A 649 -29.80 -19.20 -17.15
CA LYS A 649 -28.94 -18.30 -17.91
C LYS A 649 -29.36 -16.85 -17.62
N LEU A 650 -28.38 -16.01 -17.32
CA LEU A 650 -28.53 -14.57 -17.08
C LEU A 650 -28.19 -13.74 -18.35
N GLN A 651 -28.25 -14.41 -19.52
CA GLN A 651 -27.79 -14.02 -20.86
C GLN A 651 -27.93 -12.53 -21.25
N THR A 652 -27.19 -12.11 -22.27
CA THR A 652 -25.91 -11.39 -22.17
C THR A 652 -25.72 -10.51 -23.41
N ASP A 653 -25.95 -9.20 -23.33
CA ASP A 653 -25.60 -8.25 -24.39
C ASP A 653 -24.14 -7.79 -24.26
N LYS A 654 -23.48 -7.46 -25.38
CA LYS A 654 -22.06 -7.05 -25.43
C LYS A 654 -21.70 -5.85 -24.52
N GLY A 655 -22.67 -5.05 -24.08
CA GLY A 655 -22.49 -3.94 -23.13
C GLY A 655 -22.11 -4.38 -21.70
N GLN A 656 -22.26 -5.66 -21.37
CA GLN A 656 -22.02 -6.22 -20.02
C GLN A 656 -20.54 -6.39 -19.64
N GLN A 657 -19.62 -6.29 -20.59
CA GLN A 657 -18.20 -6.57 -20.31
C GLN A 657 -17.54 -5.52 -19.40
N VAL A 658 -18.15 -4.34 -19.25
CA VAL A 658 -17.62 -3.17 -18.53
C VAL A 658 -17.86 -3.22 -17.01
N TRP A 659 -18.76 -4.08 -16.50
CA TRP A 659 -18.96 -4.17 -15.04
C TRP A 659 -17.74 -4.80 -14.35
N PRO A 660 -17.15 -4.13 -13.34
CA PRO A 660 -15.86 -4.51 -12.77
C PRO A 660 -15.94 -5.77 -11.89
N HIS A 661 -14.78 -6.24 -11.41
CA HIS A 661 -14.59 -7.49 -10.65
C HIS A 661 -15.21 -7.50 -9.23
N VAL A 662 -16.51 -7.24 -9.14
CA VAL A 662 -17.30 -7.37 -7.91
C VAL A 662 -18.19 -8.62 -8.04
N PRO A 663 -18.31 -9.43 -6.98
CA PRO A 663 -19.19 -10.60 -7.00
C PRO A 663 -20.67 -10.19 -7.18
N LEU A 664 -21.48 -11.11 -7.69
CA LEU A 664 -22.93 -10.92 -7.88
C LEU A 664 -23.71 -11.84 -6.93
N ARG A 665 -23.46 -11.72 -5.63
CA ARG A 665 -23.97 -12.68 -4.65
C ARG A 665 -25.50 -12.60 -4.57
N PRO A 666 -26.23 -13.71 -4.72
CA PRO A 666 -27.66 -13.73 -4.49
C PRO A 666 -27.99 -13.70 -2.99
N ALA A 667 -29.22 -13.28 -2.68
CA ALA A 667 -29.87 -13.49 -1.39
C ALA A 667 -31.07 -14.44 -1.58
N ALA A 668 -31.43 -15.26 -0.59
CA ALA A 668 -32.49 -16.25 -0.77
C ALA A 668 -33.40 -16.38 0.46
N THR A 669 -34.70 -16.50 0.19
CA THR A 669 -35.72 -16.98 1.13
C THR A 669 -35.99 -18.47 0.87
N LYS A 670 -36.97 -19.05 1.57
CA LYS A 670 -37.46 -20.41 1.27
C LYS A 670 -38.12 -20.56 -0.11
N ASP A 671 -38.64 -19.47 -0.68
CA ASP A 671 -39.46 -19.52 -1.91
C ASP A 671 -38.78 -18.83 -3.10
N ALA A 672 -37.88 -17.88 -2.86
CA ALA A 672 -37.32 -17.03 -3.90
C ALA A 672 -35.83 -16.71 -3.72
N VAL A 673 -35.15 -16.46 -4.84
CA VAL A 673 -33.76 -16.01 -4.94
C VAL A 673 -33.74 -14.62 -5.57
N TYR A 674 -33.11 -13.66 -4.89
CA TYR A 674 -32.92 -12.30 -5.35
C TYR A 674 -31.49 -12.13 -5.81
N LEU A 675 -31.27 -11.60 -7.00
CA LEU A 675 -29.92 -11.34 -7.51
C LEU A 675 -29.86 -10.13 -8.43
N ARG A 676 -28.64 -9.62 -8.57
CA ARG A 676 -28.32 -8.60 -9.57
C ARG A 676 -28.10 -9.27 -10.93
N ARG A 677 -28.88 -8.89 -11.93
CA ARG A 677 -28.70 -9.28 -13.33
C ARG A 677 -28.09 -8.12 -14.11
N LEU A 678 -27.07 -8.38 -14.92
CA LEU A 678 -26.47 -7.34 -15.78
C LEU A 678 -27.27 -7.24 -17.08
N THR A 679 -27.60 -6.03 -17.54
CA THR A 679 -28.27 -5.80 -18.85
C THR A 679 -27.51 -4.75 -19.67
N ARG A 680 -27.98 -4.47 -20.89
CA ARG A 680 -27.45 -3.38 -21.72
C ARG A 680 -27.64 -1.99 -21.09
N ASP A 681 -28.75 -1.80 -20.38
CA ASP A 681 -29.14 -0.50 -19.80
C ASP A 681 -28.61 -0.33 -18.36
N GLY A 682 -27.91 -1.34 -17.85
CA GLY A 682 -27.30 -1.35 -16.52
C GLY A 682 -27.70 -2.59 -15.71
N PRO A 683 -27.13 -2.77 -14.51
CA PRO A 683 -27.54 -3.82 -13.61
C PRO A 683 -28.95 -3.56 -13.06
N GLU A 684 -29.73 -4.62 -12.90
CA GLU A 684 -31.08 -4.60 -12.33
C GLU A 684 -31.22 -5.68 -11.26
N LEU A 685 -32.28 -5.60 -10.45
CA LEU A 685 -32.62 -6.62 -9.46
C LEU A 685 -33.73 -7.52 -10.02
N VAL A 686 -33.53 -8.83 -9.91
CA VAL A 686 -34.53 -9.83 -10.29
C VAL A 686 -34.81 -10.78 -9.13
N ALA A 687 -36.03 -11.31 -9.08
CA ALA A 687 -36.39 -12.43 -8.22
C ALA A 687 -36.67 -13.66 -9.08
N LEU A 688 -36.10 -14.79 -8.69
CA LEU A 688 -36.35 -16.10 -9.27
C LEU A 688 -37.04 -16.98 -8.24
N ASN A 689 -37.86 -17.92 -8.69
CA ASN A 689 -38.40 -18.97 -7.84
C ASN A 689 -37.26 -19.92 -7.44
N LEU A 690 -37.10 -20.19 -6.14
CA LEU A 690 -36.02 -21.06 -5.65
C LEU A 690 -36.19 -22.51 -6.13
N ALA A 691 -37.42 -22.99 -6.35
CA ALA A 691 -37.69 -24.38 -6.70
C ALA A 691 -37.33 -24.72 -8.15
N ASP A 692 -37.53 -23.80 -9.10
CA ASP A 692 -37.37 -24.08 -10.54
C ASP A 692 -36.54 -23.03 -11.31
N GLY A 693 -36.09 -21.96 -10.64
CA GLY A 693 -35.26 -20.92 -11.25
C GLY A 693 -36.01 -19.94 -12.15
N LYS A 694 -37.34 -20.03 -12.27
CA LYS A 694 -38.12 -19.14 -13.15
C LYS A 694 -38.20 -17.72 -12.60
N LEU A 695 -38.15 -16.73 -13.51
CA LEU A 695 -38.32 -15.32 -13.18
C LEU A 695 -39.71 -15.07 -12.56
N LEU A 696 -39.74 -14.50 -11.36
CA LEU A 696 -40.95 -14.04 -10.68
C LEU A 696 -41.25 -12.58 -11.03
N TRP A 697 -40.25 -11.71 -10.87
CA TRP A 697 -40.36 -10.29 -11.17
C TRP A 697 -38.99 -9.66 -11.43
N THR A 698 -39.02 -8.48 -12.04
CA THR A 698 -37.87 -7.58 -12.22
C THR A 698 -38.19 -6.23 -11.58
N LEU A 699 -37.25 -5.66 -10.84
CA LEU A 699 -37.40 -4.35 -10.23
C LEU A 699 -37.47 -3.28 -11.32
N ASN A 700 -38.66 -2.74 -11.55
CA ASN A 700 -38.85 -1.64 -12.49
C ASN A 700 -38.52 -0.30 -11.81
N SER A 701 -37.93 0.64 -12.58
CA SER A 701 -37.85 2.08 -12.28
C SER A 701 -36.88 2.59 -11.19
N ALA A 702 -35.99 1.77 -10.62
CA ALA A 702 -35.10 2.20 -9.53
C ALA A 702 -33.79 2.92 -9.96
N GLY A 703 -33.46 2.90 -11.24
CA GLY A 703 -32.09 3.16 -11.72
C GLY A 703 -31.24 1.88 -11.70
N ALA A 704 -29.93 2.01 -11.91
CA ALA A 704 -29.01 0.87 -11.92
C ALA A 704 -28.80 0.32 -10.50
N VAL A 705 -28.91 -0.99 -10.31
CA VAL A 705 -28.70 -1.66 -9.01
C VAL A 705 -27.22 -1.91 -8.77
N VAL A 706 -26.64 -1.18 -7.82
CA VAL A 706 -25.19 -1.07 -7.69
C VAL A 706 -24.56 -1.97 -6.64
N CYS A 707 -25.36 -2.67 -5.84
CA CYS A 707 -24.89 -3.65 -4.85
C CYS A 707 -25.60 -5.01 -4.99
N ASP A 708 -25.07 -6.01 -4.29
CA ASP A 708 -25.78 -7.28 -4.08
C ASP A 708 -26.99 -7.05 -3.15
N PRO A 709 -28.11 -7.78 -3.35
CA PRO A 709 -29.31 -7.62 -2.52
C PRO A 709 -29.09 -8.07 -1.08
N LEU A 710 -29.68 -7.32 -0.14
CA LEU A 710 -29.59 -7.62 1.29
C LEU A 710 -30.96 -8.00 1.82
N LEU A 711 -31.09 -9.23 2.30
CA LEU A 711 -32.31 -9.72 2.93
C LEU A 711 -32.21 -9.60 4.45
N LEU A 712 -33.02 -8.72 5.05
CA LEU A 712 -33.09 -8.49 6.49
C LEU A 712 -34.46 -8.90 7.03
N GLY A 713 -34.59 -10.19 7.37
CA GLY A 713 -35.91 -10.75 7.72
C GLY A 713 -36.77 -10.86 6.46
N GLN A 714 -37.84 -10.07 6.39
CA GLN A 714 -38.71 -9.97 5.20
C GLN A 714 -38.42 -8.73 4.34
N GLU A 715 -37.52 -7.84 4.77
CA GLU A 715 -37.17 -6.63 4.02
C GLU A 715 -36.05 -6.92 3.02
N LEU A 716 -36.26 -6.56 1.76
CA LEU A 716 -35.24 -6.61 0.72
C LEU A 716 -34.67 -5.21 0.49
N LEU A 717 -33.36 -5.06 0.68
CA LEU A 717 -32.66 -3.78 0.54
C LEU A 717 -31.69 -3.83 -0.63
N VAL A 718 -31.65 -2.74 -1.40
CA VAL A 718 -30.65 -2.50 -2.45
C VAL A 718 -30.23 -1.05 -2.49
N LEU A 719 -29.07 -0.80 -3.07
CA LEU A 719 -28.62 0.53 -3.44
C LEU A 719 -28.77 0.72 -4.95
N THR A 720 -29.24 1.88 -5.36
CA THR A 720 -29.39 2.22 -6.79
C THR A 720 -28.75 3.54 -7.16
N THR A 721 -28.32 3.67 -8.41
CA THR A 721 -27.82 4.93 -8.97
C THR A 721 -28.71 5.42 -10.10
N ARG A 722 -28.91 6.73 -10.14
CA ARG A 722 -29.54 7.41 -11.28
C ARG A 722 -28.63 8.55 -11.77
N PRO A 723 -28.41 8.68 -13.09
CA PRO A 723 -27.68 9.81 -13.63
C PRO A 723 -28.47 11.11 -13.47
N VAL A 724 -27.76 12.16 -13.06
CA VAL A 724 -28.26 13.53 -12.95
C VAL A 724 -27.34 14.43 -13.77
N TYR A 725 -27.94 15.22 -14.66
CA TYR A 725 -27.19 16.08 -15.57
C TYR A 725 -26.59 17.30 -14.85
N PRO A 726 -25.35 17.73 -15.19
CA PRO A 726 -24.35 17.04 -16.00
C PRO A 726 -23.43 16.14 -15.15
N GLN A 727 -23.18 14.92 -15.62
CA GLN A 727 -22.13 14.00 -15.12
C GLN A 727 -22.15 13.73 -13.60
N LYS A 728 -23.33 13.56 -13.00
CA LYS A 728 -23.48 13.12 -11.61
C LYS A 728 -24.27 11.82 -11.53
N LEU A 729 -24.02 11.03 -10.50
CA LEU A 729 -24.86 9.90 -10.08
C LEU A 729 -25.42 10.19 -8.69
N VAL A 730 -26.72 10.05 -8.51
CA VAL A 730 -27.34 10.05 -7.18
C VAL A 730 -27.42 8.61 -6.69
N LEU A 731 -26.73 8.30 -5.60
CA LEU A 731 -26.84 7.03 -4.91
C LEU A 731 -28.04 7.06 -3.96
N SER A 732 -28.94 6.10 -4.10
CA SER A 732 -30.14 5.95 -3.27
C SER A 732 -30.13 4.63 -2.50
N PHE A 733 -30.63 4.68 -1.27
CA PHE A 733 -31.07 3.53 -0.49
C PHE A 733 -32.51 3.20 -0.86
N CYS A 734 -32.79 1.93 -1.21
CA CYS A 734 -34.11 1.47 -1.59
C CYS A 734 -34.54 0.27 -0.74
N ARG A 735 -35.73 0.35 -0.17
CA ARG A 735 -36.46 -0.81 0.38
C ARG A 735 -37.40 -1.33 -0.69
N VAL A 736 -37.32 -2.62 -0.97
CA VAL A 736 -38.10 -3.31 -2.00
C VAL A 736 -38.99 -4.35 -1.33
N ASP A 737 -40.24 -4.43 -1.76
CA ASP A 737 -41.12 -5.52 -1.36
C ASP A 737 -40.63 -6.83 -2.00
N ALA A 738 -40.36 -7.83 -1.16
CA ALA A 738 -39.77 -9.10 -1.59
C ALA A 738 -40.72 -9.94 -2.48
N LEU A 739 -42.03 -9.70 -2.44
CA LEU A 739 -43.04 -10.45 -3.19
C LEU A 739 -43.35 -9.79 -4.54
N THR A 740 -43.50 -8.47 -4.57
CA THR A 740 -43.91 -7.72 -5.76
C THR A 740 -42.74 -7.10 -6.53
N GLY A 741 -41.61 -6.86 -5.87
CA GLY A 741 -40.49 -6.12 -6.43
C GLY A 741 -40.71 -4.61 -6.47
N GLU A 742 -41.74 -4.06 -5.81
CA GLU A 742 -42.01 -2.63 -5.77
C GLU A 742 -41.14 -1.91 -4.72
N ILE A 743 -40.78 -0.65 -4.99
CA ILE A 743 -40.04 0.18 -4.04
C ILE A 743 -41.02 0.71 -2.98
N VAL A 744 -40.85 0.28 -1.74
CA VAL A 744 -41.66 0.70 -0.59
C VAL A 744 -41.12 2.00 0.02
N ALA A 745 -39.80 2.20 -0.04
CA ALA A 745 -39.17 3.44 0.43
C ALA A 745 -37.87 3.71 -0.33
N GLN A 746 -37.59 4.98 -0.60
CA GLN A 746 -36.35 5.44 -1.23
C GLN A 746 -35.80 6.66 -0.50
N ARG A 747 -34.48 6.71 -0.26
CA ARG A 747 -33.77 7.87 0.28
C ARG A 747 -32.47 8.12 -0.46
N SER A 748 -32.15 9.39 -0.74
CA SER A 748 -30.86 9.78 -1.31
C SER A 748 -29.76 9.71 -0.26
N LEU A 749 -28.61 9.14 -0.60
CA LEU A 749 -27.47 8.98 0.30
C LEU A 749 -26.33 9.97 -0.01
N CYS A 750 -25.87 9.98 -1.26
CA CYS A 750 -24.71 10.78 -1.68
C CYS A 750 -24.72 10.95 -3.21
N GLU A 751 -24.16 12.06 -3.69
CA GLU A 751 -23.85 12.23 -5.12
C GLU A 751 -22.46 11.67 -5.43
N PHE A 752 -22.26 11.22 -6.66
CA PHE A 752 -20.96 10.85 -7.20
C PHE A 752 -20.72 11.54 -8.53
N ARG A 753 -19.46 11.78 -8.91
CA ARG A 753 -19.08 12.13 -10.28
C ARG A 753 -19.34 10.92 -11.18
N ASP A 754 -20.07 11.13 -12.26
CA ASP A 754 -20.36 10.06 -13.22
C ASP A 754 -19.22 9.85 -14.21
N GLN A 755 -18.20 9.13 -13.75
CA GLN A 755 -17.10 8.67 -14.62
C GLN A 755 -17.36 7.27 -15.19
N TRP A 756 -18.33 6.57 -14.61
CA TRP A 756 -18.63 5.18 -14.95
C TRP A 756 -19.89 5.05 -15.81
N ARG A 757 -20.44 6.15 -16.33
CA ARG A 757 -21.64 6.17 -17.18
C ARG A 757 -22.82 5.45 -16.52
N GLY A 758 -23.09 5.75 -15.25
CA GLY A 758 -24.11 5.08 -14.44
C GLY A 758 -23.60 3.92 -13.59
N MET A 759 -22.42 3.37 -13.91
CA MET A 759 -21.96 2.08 -13.39
C MET A 759 -21.06 2.21 -12.14
N LEU A 760 -21.63 2.57 -10.99
CA LEU A 760 -20.89 2.68 -9.72
C LEU A 760 -20.91 1.35 -8.96
N PRO A 761 -19.90 0.47 -9.04
CA PRO A 761 -19.92 -0.79 -8.30
C PRO A 761 -19.77 -0.57 -6.79
N LEU A 762 -20.71 -1.06 -5.99
CA LEU A 762 -20.66 -1.00 -4.53
C LEU A 762 -20.74 -2.41 -3.92
N GLN A 763 -19.94 -2.62 -2.88
CA GLN A 763 -20.11 -3.75 -1.96
C GLN A 763 -20.80 -3.25 -0.70
N VAL A 764 -21.75 -4.03 -0.20
CA VAL A 764 -22.49 -3.69 1.01
C VAL A 764 -22.56 -4.89 1.93
N THR A 765 -22.36 -4.66 3.22
CA THR A 765 -22.57 -5.68 4.25
C THR A 765 -23.29 -5.07 5.44
N LEU A 766 -24.05 -5.89 6.16
CA LEU A 766 -24.66 -5.50 7.42
C LEU A 766 -23.63 -5.71 8.54
N ALA A 767 -23.16 -4.62 9.15
CA ALA A 767 -22.34 -4.63 10.33
C ALA A 767 -23.18 -4.22 11.54
N ASN A 768 -23.64 -5.22 12.32
CA ASN A 768 -24.58 -5.05 13.43
C ASN A 768 -25.95 -4.54 12.96
N ASP A 769 -26.22 -3.25 13.18
CA ASP A 769 -27.46 -2.51 12.95
C ASP A 769 -27.32 -1.48 11.79
N ARG A 770 -26.24 -1.55 11.02
CA ARG A 770 -25.88 -0.56 10.00
C ARG A 770 -25.34 -1.22 8.76
N LEU A 771 -25.61 -0.63 7.61
CA LEU A 771 -24.97 -0.98 6.36
C LEU A 771 -23.60 -0.30 6.29
N VAL A 772 -22.58 -1.07 5.94
CA VAL A 772 -21.27 -0.55 5.55
C VAL A 772 -21.15 -0.74 4.05
N VAL A 773 -21.00 0.38 3.35
CA VAL A 773 -20.94 0.49 1.90
C VAL A 773 -19.50 0.83 1.52
N VAL A 774 -18.92 0.08 0.58
CA VAL A 774 -17.57 0.32 0.06
C VAL A 774 -17.62 0.37 -1.45
N GLY A 775 -17.05 1.41 -2.03
CA GLY A 775 -16.92 1.57 -3.47
C GLY A 775 -16.76 3.03 -3.88
N GLY A 776 -16.40 3.27 -5.14
CA GLY A 776 -16.14 4.62 -5.63
C GLY A 776 -15.07 5.40 -4.85
N GLY A 777 -14.11 4.69 -4.24
CA GLY A 777 -13.03 5.29 -3.46
C GLY A 777 -13.44 5.80 -2.07
N CYS A 778 -14.63 5.43 -1.56
CA CYS A 778 -15.10 5.81 -0.23
C CYS A 778 -15.60 4.60 0.58
N VAL A 779 -15.69 4.80 1.90
CA VAL A 779 -16.39 3.93 2.83
C VAL A 779 -17.50 4.75 3.50
N MET A 780 -18.72 4.23 3.50
CA MET A 780 -19.89 4.93 4.04
C MET A 780 -20.64 4.02 5.00
N SER A 781 -21.14 4.59 6.10
CA SER A 781 -22.08 3.90 6.99
C SER A 781 -23.46 4.50 6.86
N VAL A 782 -24.44 3.63 6.62
CA VAL A 782 -25.85 3.98 6.48
C VAL A 782 -26.64 3.22 7.54
N ASP A 783 -27.56 3.88 8.23
CA ASP A 783 -28.49 3.16 9.11
C ASP A 783 -29.59 2.45 8.31
N LEU A 784 -30.40 1.64 8.98
CA LEU A 784 -31.47 0.90 8.30
C LEU A 784 -32.65 1.80 7.89
N ALA A 785 -32.72 3.03 8.35
CA ALA A 785 -33.69 4.02 7.88
C ALA A 785 -33.25 4.70 6.57
N GLY A 786 -32.01 4.47 6.12
CA GLY A 786 -31.45 5.07 4.92
C GLY A 786 -30.76 6.41 5.16
N GLN A 787 -30.36 6.71 6.40
CA GLN A 787 -29.56 7.90 6.73
C GLN A 787 -28.08 7.60 6.65
N CYS A 788 -27.33 8.45 5.96
CA CYS A 788 -25.87 8.39 5.96
C CYS A 788 -25.33 8.92 7.29
N LEU A 789 -24.67 8.07 8.08
CA LEU A 789 -24.15 8.41 9.40
C LEU A 789 -22.74 9.01 9.34
N TRP A 790 -21.93 8.50 8.42
CA TRP A 790 -20.58 8.99 8.11
C TRP A 790 -20.12 8.48 6.74
N LEU A 791 -19.20 9.22 6.12
CA LEU A 791 -18.53 8.90 4.87
C LEU A 791 -17.04 9.23 5.00
N ARG A 792 -16.17 8.38 4.49
CA ARG A 792 -14.72 8.56 4.47
C ARG A 792 -14.15 8.32 3.09
#